data_AF-A0A094FQF9-F1
#
_entry.id   AF-A0A094FQF9-F1
#
_cell.length_a   1.000
_cell.length_b   1.000
_cell.length_c   1.000
_cell.angle_alpha   90.00
_cell.angle_beta   90.00
_cell.angle_gamma   90.00
#
_symmetry.space_group_name_H-M   'P 1'
#
loop_
_entity.id
_entity.type
_entity.pdbx_description
1 polymer ?
#
loop_
_entity_poly.entity_id
_entity_poly.type
_entity_poly.pdbx_seq_one_letter_code
_entity_poly.pdbx_strand_id
1 'polypeptide(L)'
;MAFPYKHVLLIGATSGIGKAMAERLIAEGVKVTAVGRRKDALDEFENAHPGSARGAVLDITQLDKLPEFAKHITEASPDIDCLFLNAGMQRPFDFSKPESVDLNLFHAETTVNYTSLVAVTHAFLPFLIAKEGPSGIIFTGTHLSIVPAAQLPGYAASKSALNVFAMCLRDQLRNTQIKVTEIAAPAVKTELHDYMGLDVGRNLGMPLDKFTDEAYQGLLSGEDTIAVGAIMLPGAKEVIADIVAKRRTLFTSLAELIRSHKPTGRLLDRATIQDTTQSTVDSIVLSLPDIMATKLRPLPLQAALRNASRCVPRQQRHFASTPKCLTDGVYGELTAMRTRTPFIDAFRKRQEQEGGQSAAVTAPVGEKAPINTTPKRMSESFHKVILPLARDPWLLDSYINATGHIRLGTIFMDLDALAGVVAYKHTGESVMTVTAAVDRITLRHPLTSICDLELSGQVTFATGRSSMEISLQVAKAPEEGKEAKEEDILLTCAFTMVSLDPVTKKPVNISPLKLVTDEERRLYKEGEENYNAKKELSKIALRKQTPNDEESDLIHALWLKQSEYSNATSAMQKPANAHYMASSLIQSVQIMQPQYRNRHNFMIFGGFLLKSTFELAFTCTSALSHARPRFLALDPSTFANPVPVGSVLYMTAVAAYTEPGVGDSTRVQIRVDTHVRSVEHGEVRPTGQFNYTFEVPGELSVLPQTYDEFVIYLDARRRAMRVAGRAGSSVDSAGQDGILG
;
A
#
# COMPACT_ATOMS: atom_id res chain seq x y z
N MET A 1 -6.58 36.41 18.11
CA MET A 1 -7.91 36.82 17.64
C MET A 1 -8.86 36.76 18.83
N ALA A 2 -9.93 37.56 18.86
CA ALA A 2 -10.93 37.47 19.93
C ALA A 2 -11.94 36.35 19.65
N PHE A 3 -12.50 35.74 20.69
CA PHE A 3 -13.55 34.74 20.53
C PHE A 3 -14.78 35.37 19.86
N PRO A 4 -15.38 34.74 18.82
CA PRO A 4 -16.34 35.42 17.95
C PRO A 4 -17.74 35.60 18.56
N TYR A 5 -18.03 34.97 19.70
CA TYR A 5 -19.36 34.94 20.32
C TYR A 5 -19.35 35.61 21.68
N LYS A 6 -20.46 36.25 22.06
CA LYS A 6 -20.57 37.05 23.29
C LYS A 6 -21.35 36.36 24.39
N HIS A 7 -22.27 35.46 24.05
CA HIS A 7 -23.07 34.73 25.02
C HIS A 7 -23.30 33.27 24.58
N VAL A 8 -22.66 32.35 25.30
CA VAL A 8 -22.68 30.91 25.02
C VAL A 8 -23.68 30.18 25.92
N LEU A 9 -24.59 29.41 25.34
CA LEU A 9 -25.36 28.39 26.06
C LEU A 9 -24.54 27.08 26.09
N LEU A 10 -24.00 26.71 27.25
CA LEU A 10 -23.12 25.56 27.38
C LEU A 10 -23.83 24.37 28.03
N ILE A 11 -24.09 23.33 27.25
CA ILE A 11 -24.73 22.09 27.68
C ILE A 11 -23.69 21.12 28.22
N GLY A 12 -23.86 20.69 29.47
CA GLY A 12 -22.89 19.83 30.17
C GLY A 12 -21.81 20.63 30.91
N ALA A 13 -22.18 21.78 31.48
CA ALA A 13 -21.28 22.75 32.11
C ALA A 13 -20.87 22.42 33.55
N THR A 14 -21.48 21.43 34.19
CA THR A 14 -21.35 21.22 35.64
C THR A 14 -20.11 20.41 36.07
N SER A 15 -19.26 19.94 35.17
CA SER A 15 -18.01 19.21 35.47
C SER A 15 -17.09 19.07 34.24
N GLY A 16 -15.86 18.60 34.46
CA GLY A 16 -14.91 18.24 33.41
C GLY A 16 -14.67 19.35 32.38
N ILE A 17 -14.60 18.96 31.11
CA ILE A 17 -14.37 19.86 29.97
C ILE A 17 -15.38 21.01 29.94
N GLY A 18 -16.66 20.74 30.19
CA GLY A 18 -17.69 21.78 30.08
C GLY A 18 -17.54 22.88 31.12
N LYS A 19 -17.20 22.51 32.37
CA LYS A 19 -16.91 23.48 33.43
C LYS A 19 -15.67 24.30 33.11
N ALA A 20 -14.58 23.64 32.74
CA ALA A 20 -13.31 24.31 32.43
C ALA A 20 -13.44 25.26 31.23
N MET A 21 -14.15 24.86 30.17
CA MET A 21 -14.44 25.74 29.04
C MET A 21 -15.34 26.91 29.43
N ALA A 22 -16.34 26.70 30.29
CA ALA A 22 -17.19 27.78 30.79
C ALA A 22 -16.38 28.83 31.56
N GLU A 23 -15.52 28.40 32.48
CA GLU A 23 -14.61 29.28 33.24
C GLU A 23 -13.65 30.03 32.33
N ARG A 24 -13.06 29.32 31.33
CA ARG A 24 -12.17 29.94 30.35
C ARG A 24 -12.88 31.01 29.52
N LEU A 25 -14.10 30.75 29.06
CA LEU A 25 -14.89 31.71 28.29
C LEU A 25 -15.24 32.96 29.12
N ILE A 26 -15.61 32.77 30.39
CA ILE A 26 -15.89 33.89 31.30
C ILE A 26 -14.64 34.74 31.55
N ALA A 27 -13.48 34.10 31.73
CA ALA A 27 -12.21 34.81 31.89
C ALA A 27 -11.85 35.71 30.70
N GLU A 28 -12.41 35.41 29.53
CA GLU A 28 -12.21 36.13 28.27
C GLU A 28 -13.34 37.13 27.98
N GLY A 29 -14.24 37.35 28.96
CA GLY A 29 -15.33 38.33 28.88
C GLY A 29 -16.61 37.83 28.21
N VAL A 30 -16.75 36.52 27.98
CA VAL A 30 -17.92 35.91 27.37
C VAL A 30 -18.95 35.54 28.46
N LYS A 31 -20.22 35.85 28.23
CA LYS A 31 -21.30 35.37 29.12
C LYS A 31 -21.57 33.89 28.89
N VAL A 32 -21.85 33.13 29.94
CA VAL A 32 -22.18 31.71 29.84
C VAL A 32 -23.48 31.39 30.55
N THR A 33 -24.46 30.89 29.80
CA THR A 33 -25.60 30.17 30.39
C THR A 33 -25.21 28.70 30.52
N ALA A 34 -24.85 28.29 31.73
CA ALA A 34 -24.42 26.94 32.08
C ALA A 34 -25.64 26.02 32.27
N VAL A 35 -25.65 24.88 31.57
CA VAL A 35 -26.74 23.92 31.63
C VAL A 35 -26.27 22.56 32.11
N GLY A 36 -27.01 21.98 33.06
CA GLY A 36 -26.76 20.64 33.57
C GLY A 36 -27.86 20.13 34.49
N ARG A 37 -27.68 18.93 35.03
CA ARG A 37 -28.68 18.26 35.89
C ARG A 37 -28.57 18.64 37.37
N ARG A 38 -27.36 18.99 37.81
CA ARG A 38 -27.04 19.25 39.23
C ARG A 38 -27.29 20.72 39.54
N LYS A 39 -28.42 21.02 40.18
CA LYS A 39 -28.78 22.38 40.57
C LYS A 39 -27.72 23.03 41.46
N ASP A 40 -27.26 22.31 42.48
CA ASP A 40 -26.29 22.84 43.46
C ASP A 40 -24.98 23.30 42.79
N ALA A 41 -24.48 22.52 41.81
CA ALA A 41 -23.28 22.86 41.06
C ALA A 41 -23.48 24.05 40.10
N LEU A 42 -24.70 24.24 39.59
CA LEU A 42 -25.04 25.40 38.77
C LEU A 42 -25.16 26.67 39.62
N ASP A 43 -25.81 26.56 40.78
CA ASP A 43 -25.95 27.67 41.74
C ASP A 43 -24.56 28.10 42.26
N GLU A 44 -23.66 27.14 42.56
CA GLU A 44 -22.26 27.43 42.91
C GLU A 44 -21.51 28.13 41.77
N PHE A 45 -21.68 27.66 40.52
CA PHE A 45 -21.03 28.25 39.35
C PHE A 45 -21.52 29.68 39.07
N GLU A 46 -22.83 29.94 39.21
CA GLU A 46 -23.41 31.27 39.05
C GLU A 46 -22.92 32.24 40.15
N ASN A 47 -22.86 31.77 41.39
CA ASN A 47 -22.35 32.57 42.52
C ASN A 47 -20.85 32.91 42.38
N ALA A 48 -20.05 32.02 41.77
CA ALA A 48 -18.63 32.26 41.52
C ALA A 48 -18.37 33.31 40.43
N HIS A 49 -19.34 33.54 39.53
CA HIS A 49 -19.20 34.41 38.36
C HIS A 49 -20.39 35.38 38.18
N PRO A 50 -20.66 36.25 39.17
CA PRO A 50 -21.83 37.12 39.16
C PRO A 50 -21.84 38.05 37.94
N GLY A 51 -22.96 38.08 37.21
CA GLY A 51 -23.14 38.92 36.02
C GLY A 51 -22.59 38.34 34.72
N SER A 52 -21.74 37.30 34.79
CA SER A 52 -21.16 36.62 33.62
C SER A 52 -21.65 35.19 33.46
N ALA A 53 -22.18 34.56 34.51
CA ALA A 53 -22.76 33.22 34.46
C ALA A 53 -24.25 33.23 34.82
N ARG A 54 -24.98 32.25 34.27
CA ARG A 54 -26.36 31.90 34.68
C ARG A 54 -26.54 30.39 34.64
N GLY A 55 -27.16 29.80 35.65
CA GLY A 55 -27.51 28.39 35.70
C GLY A 55 -28.89 28.08 35.10
N ALA A 56 -28.99 26.98 34.35
CA ALA A 56 -30.27 26.41 33.93
C ALA A 56 -30.28 24.89 34.07
N VAL A 57 -31.32 24.35 34.72
CA VAL A 57 -31.44 22.91 34.95
C VAL A 57 -32.10 22.23 33.76
N LEU A 58 -31.41 21.22 33.20
CA LEU A 58 -31.96 20.36 32.15
C LEU A 58 -31.30 18.98 32.21
N ASP A 59 -32.12 17.94 32.14
CA ASP A 59 -31.66 16.63 31.70
C ASP A 59 -31.88 16.51 30.19
N ILE A 60 -30.78 16.46 29.44
CA ILE A 60 -30.82 16.45 27.97
C ILE A 60 -31.47 15.19 27.39
N THR A 61 -31.65 14.14 28.21
CA THR A 61 -32.35 12.92 27.79
C THR A 61 -33.88 13.08 27.78
N GLN A 62 -34.41 14.15 28.38
CA GLN A 62 -35.83 14.50 28.36
C GLN A 62 -36.18 15.27 27.08
N LEU A 63 -36.14 14.55 25.94
CA LEU A 63 -36.26 15.12 24.59
C LEU A 63 -37.58 15.88 24.38
N ASP A 64 -38.64 15.44 25.03
CA ASP A 64 -39.98 16.03 25.02
C ASP A 64 -40.01 17.44 25.63
N LYS A 65 -39.10 17.75 26.55
CA LYS A 65 -39.03 19.07 27.22
C LYS A 65 -38.15 20.08 26.51
N LEU A 66 -37.36 19.65 25.52
CA LEU A 66 -36.41 20.52 24.82
C LEU A 66 -37.06 21.72 24.10
N PRO A 67 -38.24 21.59 23.44
CA PRO A 67 -38.88 22.74 22.81
C PRO A 67 -39.30 23.82 23.81
N GLU A 68 -39.89 23.43 24.94
CA GLU A 68 -40.29 24.35 26.01
C GLU A 68 -39.07 24.99 26.67
N PHE A 69 -38.04 24.20 26.94
CA PHE A 69 -36.77 24.69 27.48
C PHE A 69 -36.12 25.72 26.54
N ALA A 70 -36.04 25.42 25.23
CA ALA A 70 -35.46 26.34 24.25
C ALA A 70 -36.21 27.67 24.21
N LYS A 71 -37.54 27.63 24.23
CA LYS A 71 -38.37 28.83 24.30
C LYS A 71 -38.07 29.65 25.57
N HIS A 72 -38.09 29.02 26.74
CA HIS A 72 -37.82 29.69 28.00
C HIS A 72 -36.43 30.35 28.05
N ILE A 73 -35.39 29.64 27.59
CA ILE A 73 -34.03 30.16 27.58
C ILE A 73 -33.86 31.31 26.59
N THR A 74 -34.43 31.20 25.39
CA THR A 74 -34.29 32.23 24.36
C THR A 74 -35.07 33.51 24.69
N GLU A 75 -36.20 33.39 25.39
CA GLU A 75 -36.93 34.54 25.95
C GLU A 75 -36.13 35.20 27.09
N ALA A 76 -35.53 34.40 27.97
CA ALA A 76 -34.81 34.91 29.13
C ALA A 76 -33.38 35.38 28.83
N SER A 77 -32.81 34.99 27.69
CA SER A 77 -31.44 35.32 27.26
C SER A 77 -31.40 35.48 25.73
N PRO A 78 -32.06 36.53 25.21
CA PRO A 78 -32.18 36.76 23.77
C PRO A 78 -30.85 37.18 23.13
N ASP A 79 -29.80 37.42 23.92
CA ASP A 79 -28.44 37.75 23.47
C ASP A 79 -27.56 36.51 23.19
N ILE A 80 -28.01 35.28 23.53
CA ILE A 80 -27.28 34.03 23.21
C ILE A 80 -26.99 33.94 21.71
N ASP A 81 -25.72 33.80 21.32
CA ASP A 81 -25.27 33.72 19.93
C ASP A 81 -24.51 32.42 19.62
N CYS A 82 -24.24 31.59 20.62
CA CYS A 82 -23.57 30.31 20.42
C CYS A 82 -24.12 29.19 21.32
N LEU A 83 -24.28 28.00 20.74
CA LEU A 83 -24.56 26.76 21.47
C LEU A 83 -23.28 25.95 21.59
N PHE A 84 -22.87 25.61 22.81
CA PHE A 84 -21.76 24.70 23.06
C PHE A 84 -22.28 23.38 23.66
N LEU A 85 -22.35 22.36 22.82
CA LEU A 85 -22.91 21.05 23.08
C LEU A 85 -21.81 20.07 23.51
N ASN A 86 -21.55 20.02 24.82
CA ASN A 86 -20.44 19.27 25.40
C ASN A 86 -20.85 17.96 26.09
N ALA A 87 -22.11 17.82 26.51
CA ALA A 87 -22.56 16.67 27.29
C ALA A 87 -22.22 15.32 26.62
N GLY A 88 -21.79 14.37 27.45
CA GLY A 88 -21.43 13.03 26.98
C GLY A 88 -21.27 12.01 28.11
N MET A 89 -21.34 10.74 27.75
CA MET A 89 -21.12 9.56 28.59
C MET A 89 -20.27 8.54 27.83
N GLN A 90 -19.44 7.76 28.55
CA GLN A 90 -18.62 6.70 27.99
C GLN A 90 -18.78 5.41 28.80
N ARG A 91 -19.02 4.27 28.14
CA ARG A 91 -19.19 2.94 28.75
C ARG A 91 -18.53 1.85 27.91
N PRO A 92 -17.85 0.88 28.56
CA PRO A 92 -17.31 -0.28 27.87
C PRO A 92 -18.39 -1.34 27.66
N PHE A 93 -18.34 -2.01 26.51
CA PHE A 93 -19.22 -3.15 26.20
C PHE A 93 -18.41 -4.26 25.56
N ASP A 94 -18.54 -5.48 26.10
CA ASP A 94 -17.87 -6.68 25.60
C ASP A 94 -18.89 -7.63 24.99
N PHE A 95 -19.12 -7.52 23.68
CA PHE A 95 -20.04 -8.39 22.95
C PHE A 95 -19.53 -9.85 22.80
N SER A 96 -18.29 -10.15 23.20
CA SER A 96 -17.86 -11.55 23.34
C SER A 96 -18.48 -12.24 24.57
N LYS A 97 -19.03 -11.44 25.50
CA LYS A 97 -19.76 -11.85 26.70
C LYS A 97 -21.14 -11.17 26.70
N PRO A 98 -22.05 -11.60 25.82
CA PRO A 98 -23.34 -10.92 25.60
C PRO A 98 -24.16 -10.74 26.90
N GLU A 99 -24.02 -11.65 27.87
CA GLU A 99 -24.66 -11.57 29.19
C GLU A 99 -24.19 -10.38 30.04
N SER A 100 -23.01 -9.82 29.77
CA SER A 100 -22.46 -8.65 30.45
C SER A 100 -22.92 -7.30 29.85
N VAL A 101 -23.63 -7.34 28.71
CA VAL A 101 -24.02 -6.16 27.95
C VAL A 101 -25.42 -5.69 28.38
N ASP A 102 -25.49 -4.53 29.00
CA ASP A 102 -26.76 -3.83 29.24
C ASP A 102 -27.12 -2.93 28.05
N LEU A 103 -28.09 -3.38 27.25
CA LEU A 103 -28.56 -2.63 26.09
C LEU A 103 -29.25 -1.30 26.46
N ASN A 104 -29.87 -1.19 27.63
CA ASN A 104 -30.47 0.08 28.06
C ASN A 104 -29.39 1.13 28.27
N LEU A 105 -28.26 0.74 28.87
CA LEU A 105 -27.10 1.63 29.03
C LEU A 105 -26.47 2.00 27.69
N PHE A 106 -26.39 1.06 26.74
CA PHE A 106 -25.93 1.32 25.37
C PHE A 106 -26.82 2.35 24.64
N HIS A 107 -28.15 2.20 24.75
CA HIS A 107 -29.11 3.14 24.19
C HIS A 107 -29.08 4.50 24.89
N ALA A 108 -28.90 4.53 26.22
CA ALA A 108 -28.73 5.77 26.98
C ALA A 108 -27.47 6.53 26.54
N GLU A 109 -26.35 5.84 26.32
CA GLU A 109 -25.12 6.43 25.80
C GLU A 109 -25.34 7.06 24.42
N THR A 110 -26.02 6.34 23.51
CA THR A 110 -26.38 6.88 22.18
C THR A 110 -27.29 8.11 22.30
N THR A 111 -28.25 8.07 23.21
CA THR A 111 -29.20 9.17 23.43
C THR A 111 -28.48 10.43 23.91
N VAL A 112 -27.63 10.32 24.93
CA VAL A 112 -26.86 11.42 25.52
C VAL A 112 -25.84 11.99 24.54
N ASN A 113 -25.09 11.13 23.83
CA ASN A 113 -23.96 11.56 23.00
C ASN A 113 -24.38 12.07 21.62
N TYR A 114 -25.58 11.71 21.15
CA TYR A 114 -26.02 12.01 19.79
C TYR A 114 -27.45 12.54 19.73
N THR A 115 -28.45 11.71 20.06
CA THR A 115 -29.87 12.04 19.83
C THR A 115 -30.29 13.34 20.52
N SER A 116 -29.89 13.53 21.78
CA SER A 116 -30.20 14.75 22.52
C SER A 116 -29.51 15.99 21.94
N LEU A 117 -28.29 15.85 21.41
CA LEU A 117 -27.57 16.97 20.82
C LEU A 117 -28.23 17.40 19.51
N VAL A 118 -28.68 16.46 18.69
CA VAL A 118 -29.49 16.73 17.50
C VAL A 118 -30.79 17.44 17.87
N ALA A 119 -31.48 16.96 18.91
CA ALA A 119 -32.75 17.54 19.37
C ALA A 119 -32.57 18.96 19.94
N VAL A 120 -31.50 19.21 20.70
CA VAL A 120 -31.14 20.56 21.18
C VAL A 120 -30.83 21.47 20.00
N THR A 121 -29.99 21.02 19.07
CA THR A 121 -29.71 21.78 17.83
C THR A 121 -31.00 22.14 17.13
N HIS A 122 -31.90 21.18 16.89
CA HIS A 122 -33.19 21.42 16.24
C HIS A 122 -34.06 22.45 16.99
N ALA A 123 -34.15 22.34 18.32
CA ALA A 123 -34.98 23.23 19.13
C ALA A 123 -34.49 24.70 19.13
N PHE A 124 -33.17 24.92 19.09
CA PHE A 124 -32.58 26.26 19.10
C PHE A 124 -32.26 26.82 17.71
N LEU A 125 -32.26 25.98 16.66
CA LEU A 125 -31.86 26.38 15.31
C LEU A 125 -32.72 27.54 14.75
N PRO A 126 -34.06 27.56 14.90
CA PRO A 126 -34.87 28.69 14.43
C PRO A 126 -34.45 30.02 15.07
N PHE A 127 -34.11 30.00 16.37
CA PHE A 127 -33.64 31.18 17.10
C PHE A 127 -32.28 31.66 16.58
N LEU A 128 -31.33 30.75 16.37
CA LEU A 128 -30.01 31.12 15.82
C LEU A 128 -30.11 31.63 14.38
N ILE A 129 -30.98 31.04 13.55
CA ILE A 129 -31.17 31.50 12.16
C ILE A 129 -31.71 32.92 12.12
N ALA A 130 -32.59 33.29 13.06
CA ALA A 130 -33.19 34.61 13.14
C ALA A 130 -32.24 35.72 13.65
N LYS A 131 -31.04 35.37 14.14
CA LYS A 131 -30.07 36.34 14.68
C LYS A 131 -29.43 37.20 13.60
N GLU A 132 -29.21 38.47 13.91
CA GLU A 132 -28.33 39.33 13.12
C GLU A 132 -26.89 39.21 13.68
N GLY A 133 -25.94 38.87 12.82
CA GLY A 133 -24.51 38.76 13.19
C GLY A 133 -24.01 37.32 13.45
N PRO A 134 -22.71 37.15 13.73
CA PRO A 134 -22.09 35.83 13.83
C PRO A 134 -22.77 34.94 14.87
N SER A 135 -23.10 33.71 14.49
CA SER A 135 -23.66 32.70 15.40
C SER A 135 -22.91 31.37 15.31
N GLY A 136 -23.01 30.53 16.34
CA GLY A 136 -22.18 29.33 16.46
C GLY A 136 -22.90 28.11 17.02
N ILE A 137 -22.49 26.93 16.55
CA ILE A 137 -22.79 25.65 17.19
C ILE A 137 -21.48 24.89 17.32
N ILE A 138 -21.04 24.66 18.55
CA ILE A 138 -19.81 23.94 18.89
C ILE A 138 -20.18 22.58 19.47
N PHE A 139 -19.64 21.51 18.90
CA PHE A 139 -19.79 20.14 19.43
C PHE A 139 -18.48 19.65 20.05
N THR A 140 -18.56 19.03 21.23
CA THR A 140 -17.44 18.24 21.76
C THR A 140 -17.49 16.83 21.15
N GLY A 141 -16.67 16.59 20.15
CA GLY A 141 -16.43 15.31 19.50
C GLY A 141 -15.25 14.53 20.13
N THR A 142 -14.66 13.62 19.36
CA THR A 142 -13.50 12.83 19.79
C THR A 142 -12.76 12.25 18.58
N HIS A 143 -11.46 12.00 18.72
CA HIS A 143 -10.69 11.24 17.73
C HIS A 143 -11.22 9.81 17.51
N LEU A 144 -11.92 9.23 18.49
CA LEU A 144 -12.55 7.91 18.37
C LEU A 144 -13.72 7.86 17.38
N SER A 145 -14.18 9.02 16.87
CA SER A 145 -15.16 9.09 15.79
C SER A 145 -14.58 8.68 14.43
N ILE A 146 -13.26 8.77 14.28
CA ILE A 146 -12.51 8.42 13.06
C ILE A 146 -11.83 7.06 13.23
N VAL A 147 -11.18 6.84 14.38
CA VAL A 147 -10.50 5.57 14.69
C VAL A 147 -11.13 4.96 15.94
N PRO A 148 -12.13 4.07 15.80
CA PRO A 148 -12.93 3.58 16.91
C PRO A 148 -12.12 2.65 17.83
N ALA A 149 -12.35 2.77 19.15
CA ALA A 149 -11.81 1.84 20.13
C ALA A 149 -12.76 0.64 20.30
N ALA A 150 -12.26 -0.57 20.08
CA ALA A 150 -13.08 -1.80 20.09
C ALA A 150 -13.81 -2.06 21.43
N GLN A 151 -13.25 -1.60 22.55
CA GLN A 151 -13.85 -1.74 23.87
C GLN A 151 -15.01 -0.77 24.14
N LEU A 152 -15.18 0.26 23.30
CA LEU A 152 -16.13 1.35 23.47
C LEU A 152 -17.07 1.49 22.25
N PRO A 153 -17.77 0.41 21.83
CA PRO A 153 -18.50 0.41 20.57
C PRO A 153 -19.66 1.42 20.55
N GLY A 154 -20.40 1.59 21.65
CA GLY A 154 -21.51 2.57 21.73
C GLY A 154 -21.02 4.02 21.70
N TYR A 155 -19.96 4.32 22.46
CA TYR A 155 -19.34 5.64 22.48
C TYR A 155 -18.78 6.04 21.12
N ALA A 156 -17.98 5.16 20.50
CA ALA A 156 -17.39 5.42 19.19
C ALA A 156 -18.49 5.60 18.12
N ALA A 157 -19.49 4.70 18.09
CA ALA A 157 -20.59 4.80 17.12
C ALA A 157 -21.40 6.10 17.28
N SER A 158 -21.76 6.46 18.51
CA SER A 158 -22.53 7.69 18.77
C SER A 158 -21.75 8.97 18.45
N LYS A 159 -20.43 8.99 18.71
CA LYS A 159 -19.57 10.13 18.34
C LYS A 159 -19.25 10.18 16.84
N SER A 160 -19.17 9.04 16.15
CA SER A 160 -19.12 9.01 14.68
C SER A 160 -20.41 9.54 14.06
N ALA A 161 -21.57 9.20 14.63
CA ALA A 161 -22.86 9.76 14.19
C ALA A 161 -22.91 11.28 14.39
N LEU A 162 -22.43 11.78 15.53
CA LEU A 162 -22.32 13.21 15.80
C LEU A 162 -21.39 13.93 14.81
N ASN A 163 -20.21 13.35 14.53
CA ASN A 163 -19.26 13.88 13.56
C ASN A 163 -19.87 13.99 12.15
N VAL A 164 -20.55 12.94 11.68
CA VAL A 164 -21.28 12.97 10.39
C VAL A 164 -22.39 14.02 10.41
N PHE A 165 -23.16 14.11 11.50
CA PHE A 165 -24.22 15.10 11.63
C PHE A 165 -23.67 16.53 11.57
N ALA A 166 -22.56 16.83 12.25
CA ALA A 166 -21.92 18.13 12.19
C ALA A 166 -21.44 18.48 10.77
N MET A 167 -20.88 17.51 10.03
CA MET A 167 -20.50 17.69 8.62
C MET A 167 -21.70 18.06 7.74
N CYS A 168 -22.79 17.29 7.85
CA CYS A 168 -24.01 17.52 7.09
C CYS A 168 -24.68 18.86 7.47
N LEU A 169 -24.77 19.16 8.77
CA LEU A 169 -25.37 20.39 9.27
C LEU A 169 -24.59 21.62 8.78
N ARG A 170 -23.26 21.56 8.78
CA ARG A 170 -22.40 22.63 8.25
C ARG A 170 -22.70 22.92 6.79
N ASP A 171 -22.82 21.89 5.97
CA ASP A 171 -23.15 22.06 4.55
C ASP A 171 -24.56 22.63 4.35
N GLN A 172 -25.53 22.18 5.16
CA GLN A 172 -26.91 22.68 5.11
C GLN A 172 -27.00 24.15 5.52
N LEU A 173 -26.20 24.58 6.50
CA LEU A 173 -26.17 25.95 7.03
C LEU A 173 -25.17 26.88 6.34
N ARG A 174 -24.48 26.43 5.28
CA ARG A 174 -23.42 27.19 4.59
C ARG A 174 -23.81 28.59 4.10
N ASN A 175 -25.10 28.85 3.89
CA ASN A 175 -25.64 30.14 3.44
C ASN A 175 -26.23 30.96 4.59
N THR A 176 -25.94 30.59 5.84
CA THR A 176 -26.33 31.30 7.05
C THR A 176 -25.08 31.85 7.75
N GLN A 177 -25.29 32.75 8.70
CA GLN A 177 -24.32 33.28 9.64
C GLN A 177 -23.87 32.27 10.71
N ILE A 178 -24.46 31.08 10.75
CA ILE A 178 -24.19 30.06 11.76
C ILE A 178 -22.99 29.22 11.34
N LYS A 179 -21.94 29.26 12.16
CA LYS A 179 -20.78 28.39 12.01
C LYS A 179 -20.92 27.12 12.85
N VAL A 180 -20.63 25.96 12.25
CA VAL A 180 -20.65 24.67 12.93
C VAL A 180 -19.22 24.19 13.15
N THR A 181 -18.79 24.14 14.41
CA THR A 181 -17.45 23.74 14.82
C THR A 181 -17.49 22.44 15.63
N GLU A 182 -16.55 21.54 15.38
CA GLU A 182 -16.37 20.32 16.16
C GLU A 182 -14.98 20.31 16.82
N ILE A 183 -14.92 20.02 18.11
CA ILE A 183 -13.67 19.80 18.84
C ILE A 183 -13.44 18.29 18.93
N ALA A 184 -12.43 17.78 18.21
CA ALA A 184 -12.00 16.39 18.33
C ALA A 184 -11.09 16.24 19.56
N ALA A 185 -11.69 15.86 20.69
CA ALA A 185 -10.99 15.71 21.95
C ALA A 185 -10.21 14.37 22.05
N PRO A 186 -9.02 14.37 22.69
CA PRO A 186 -8.32 13.16 23.09
C PRO A 186 -8.91 12.62 24.41
N ALA A 187 -8.29 11.61 25.02
CA ALA A 187 -8.56 11.30 26.42
C ALA A 187 -8.12 12.49 27.29
N VAL A 188 -8.97 12.93 28.22
CA VAL A 188 -8.73 14.08 29.12
C VAL A 188 -9.03 13.66 30.55
N LYS A 189 -8.16 14.05 31.48
CA LYS A 189 -8.26 13.74 32.91
C LYS A 189 -9.52 14.36 33.53
N THR A 190 -10.63 13.62 33.49
CA THR A 190 -11.96 14.06 33.92
C THR A 190 -12.78 12.90 34.48
N GLU A 191 -13.95 13.22 35.03
CA GLU A 191 -14.97 12.29 35.52
C GLU A 191 -15.43 11.27 34.44
N LEU A 192 -15.24 11.55 33.15
CA LEU A 192 -15.75 10.72 32.05
C LEU A 192 -15.20 9.29 32.12
N HIS A 193 -13.98 9.12 32.65
CA HIS A 193 -13.29 7.85 32.77
C HIS A 193 -13.49 7.16 34.14
N ASP A 194 -14.32 7.70 35.04
CA ASP A 194 -14.51 7.16 36.41
C ASP A 194 -15.05 5.71 36.41
N TYR A 195 -15.65 5.25 35.30
CA TYR A 195 -16.05 3.84 35.14
C TYR A 195 -14.86 2.87 35.15
N MET A 196 -13.63 3.35 34.96
CA MET A 196 -12.38 2.57 35.05
C MET A 196 -11.85 2.52 36.49
N GLY A 197 -12.54 3.12 37.46
CA GLY A 197 -12.06 3.40 38.81
C GLY A 197 -11.43 4.80 38.90
N LEU A 198 -11.59 5.48 40.04
CA LEU A 198 -11.16 6.87 40.22
C LEU A 198 -9.66 7.07 39.96
N ASP A 199 -8.81 6.18 40.49
CA ASP A 199 -7.36 6.29 40.33
C ASP A 199 -6.90 6.16 38.87
N VAL A 200 -7.53 5.26 38.11
CA VAL A 200 -7.18 5.02 36.70
C VAL A 200 -7.80 6.08 35.81
N GLY A 201 -9.09 6.37 35.98
CA GLY A 201 -9.85 7.30 35.15
C GLY A 201 -9.35 8.74 35.26
N ARG A 202 -9.09 9.21 36.49
CA ARG A 202 -8.63 10.58 36.73
C ARG A 202 -7.19 10.85 36.30
N ASN A 203 -6.40 9.80 36.09
CA ASN A 203 -5.03 9.91 35.60
C ASN A 203 -4.88 9.62 34.10
N LEU A 204 -5.96 9.24 33.42
CA LEU A 204 -5.93 8.90 32.00
C LEU A 204 -5.98 10.16 31.11
N GLY A 205 -5.01 10.26 30.21
CA GLY A 205 -5.02 11.25 29.13
C GLY A 205 -4.38 12.60 29.47
N MET A 206 -4.71 13.60 28.66
CA MET A 206 -4.17 14.96 28.74
C MET A 206 -4.69 15.68 30.00
N PRO A 207 -3.87 16.52 30.67
CA PRO A 207 -4.34 17.44 31.71
C PRO A 207 -5.48 18.35 31.22
N LEU A 208 -6.49 18.59 32.07
CA LEU A 208 -7.70 19.34 31.71
C LEU A 208 -7.42 20.81 31.38
N ASP A 209 -6.53 21.45 32.13
CA ASP A 209 -6.05 22.81 31.91
C ASP A 209 -5.40 22.95 30.52
N LYS A 210 -4.48 22.03 30.19
CA LYS A 210 -3.82 21.99 28.89
C LYS A 210 -4.81 21.78 27.74
N PHE A 211 -5.76 20.84 27.91
CA PHE A 211 -6.83 20.63 26.93
C PHE A 211 -7.64 21.90 26.71
N THR A 212 -8.04 22.57 27.80
CA THR A 212 -8.87 23.77 27.77
C THR A 212 -8.18 24.90 27.01
N ASP A 213 -6.89 25.11 27.27
CA ASP A 213 -6.10 26.11 26.56
C ASP A 213 -5.95 25.78 25.07
N GLU A 214 -5.59 24.54 24.71
CA GLU A 214 -5.47 24.13 23.31
C GLU A 214 -6.81 24.21 22.56
N ALA A 215 -7.90 23.76 23.18
CA ALA A 215 -9.24 23.84 22.62
C ALA A 215 -9.68 25.30 22.42
N TYR A 216 -9.42 26.17 23.39
CA TYR A 216 -9.74 27.60 23.27
C TYR A 216 -8.93 28.26 22.15
N GLN A 217 -7.63 28.01 22.05
CA GLN A 217 -6.82 28.53 20.94
C GLN A 217 -7.32 28.03 19.57
N GLY A 218 -7.74 26.76 19.49
CA GLY A 218 -8.37 26.24 18.29
C GLY A 218 -9.69 26.92 17.94
N LEU A 219 -10.50 27.29 18.93
CA LEU A 219 -11.73 28.06 18.68
C LEU A 219 -11.43 29.47 18.13
N LEU A 220 -10.30 30.06 18.52
CA LEU A 220 -9.85 31.36 18.00
C LEU A 220 -9.31 31.29 16.57
N SER A 221 -8.88 30.11 16.08
CA SER A 221 -8.35 29.97 14.72
C SER A 221 -9.42 30.14 13.64
N GLY A 222 -10.68 29.88 14.00
CA GLY A 222 -11.78 29.86 13.05
C GLY A 222 -11.78 28.61 12.16
N GLU A 223 -11.18 27.51 12.60
CA GLU A 223 -11.36 26.23 11.92
C GLU A 223 -12.73 25.59 12.26
N ASP A 224 -13.24 24.80 11.32
CA ASP A 224 -14.50 24.06 11.50
C ASP A 224 -14.32 22.75 12.29
N THR A 225 -13.10 22.23 12.34
CA THR A 225 -12.73 21.01 13.07
C THR A 225 -11.43 21.26 13.81
N ILE A 226 -11.49 21.26 15.13
CA ILE A 226 -10.37 21.56 16.02
C ILE A 226 -9.85 20.24 16.59
N ALA A 227 -8.68 19.81 16.13
CA ALA A 227 -8.02 18.62 16.64
C ALA A 227 -7.14 18.97 17.84
N VAL A 228 -7.53 18.51 19.04
CA VAL A 228 -6.74 18.71 20.27
C VAL A 228 -6.02 17.41 20.62
N GLY A 229 -4.71 17.48 20.91
CA GLY A 229 -3.89 16.29 21.15
C GLY A 229 -3.97 15.24 20.03
N ALA A 230 -3.83 13.96 20.40
CA ALA A 230 -3.94 12.81 19.51
C ALA A 230 -4.42 11.57 20.27
N ILE A 231 -4.77 10.51 19.54
CA ILE A 231 -4.88 9.16 20.13
C ILE A 231 -3.49 8.75 20.64
N MET A 232 -3.42 7.96 21.72
CA MET A 232 -2.17 7.49 22.36
C MET A 232 -1.39 6.46 21.52
N LEU A 233 -1.29 6.68 20.21
CA LEU A 233 -0.53 5.89 19.24
C LEU A 233 0.49 6.80 18.53
N PRO A 234 1.79 6.45 18.51
CA PRO A 234 2.80 7.24 17.81
C PRO A 234 2.47 7.43 16.33
N GLY A 235 2.57 8.66 15.81
CA GLY A 235 2.27 8.99 14.41
C GLY A 235 0.77 9.02 14.04
N ALA A 236 -0.13 8.77 15.00
CA ALA A 236 -1.57 8.75 14.72
C ALA A 236 -2.14 10.14 14.41
N LYS A 237 -1.51 11.22 14.91
CA LYS A 237 -1.97 12.59 14.68
C LYS A 237 -1.98 12.93 13.20
N GLU A 238 -0.87 12.66 12.52
CA GLU A 238 -0.67 12.96 11.10
C GLU A 238 -1.59 12.09 10.23
N VAL A 239 -1.71 10.80 10.59
CA VAL A 239 -2.58 9.85 9.87
C VAL A 239 -4.06 10.23 10.01
N ILE A 240 -4.52 10.59 11.22
CA ILE A 240 -5.91 11.01 11.44
C ILE A 240 -6.18 12.32 10.68
N ALA A 241 -5.25 13.27 10.70
CA ALA A 241 -5.38 14.51 9.93
C ALA A 241 -5.53 14.25 8.43
N ASP A 242 -4.73 13.34 7.86
CA ASP A 242 -4.83 12.93 6.45
C ASP A 242 -6.19 12.26 6.14
N ILE A 243 -6.66 11.35 6.99
CA ILE A 243 -7.98 10.70 6.83
C ILE A 243 -9.10 11.74 6.86
N VAL A 244 -9.07 12.67 7.83
CA VAL A 244 -10.08 13.73 7.97
C VAL A 244 -10.05 14.66 6.76
N ALA A 245 -8.86 15.04 6.27
CA ALA A 245 -8.72 15.87 5.07
C ALA A 245 -9.31 15.19 3.83
N LYS A 246 -8.94 13.92 3.57
CA LYS A 246 -9.47 13.14 2.44
C LYS A 246 -10.98 12.97 2.52
N ARG A 247 -11.50 12.65 3.70
CA ARG A 247 -12.94 12.51 3.94
C ARG A 247 -13.68 13.83 3.71
N ARG A 248 -13.09 14.96 4.14
CA ARG A 248 -13.65 16.30 3.90
C ARG A 248 -13.70 16.62 2.41
N THR A 249 -12.62 16.39 1.67
CA THR A 249 -12.57 16.62 0.22
C THR A 249 -13.67 15.82 -0.49
N LEU A 250 -13.77 14.52 -0.23
CA LEU A 250 -14.78 13.66 -0.84
C LEU A 250 -16.20 14.09 -0.49
N PHE A 251 -16.45 14.45 0.78
CA PHE A 251 -17.76 14.94 1.21
C PHE A 251 -18.14 16.24 0.50
N THR A 252 -17.23 17.22 0.43
CA THR A 252 -17.49 18.50 -0.24
C THR A 252 -17.79 18.29 -1.72
N SER A 253 -16.99 17.48 -2.42
CA SER A 253 -17.23 17.17 -3.84
C SER A 253 -18.57 16.49 -4.07
N LEU A 254 -18.95 15.53 -3.23
CA LEU A 254 -20.26 14.87 -3.30
C LEU A 254 -21.40 15.86 -3.03
N ALA A 255 -21.26 16.71 -2.01
CA ALA A 255 -22.27 17.69 -1.65
C ALA A 255 -22.47 18.73 -2.78
N GLU A 256 -21.39 19.18 -3.42
CA GLU A 256 -21.43 20.06 -4.60
C GLU A 256 -22.14 19.40 -5.78
N LEU A 257 -21.81 18.14 -6.07
CA LEU A 257 -22.45 17.36 -7.14
C LEU A 257 -23.96 17.19 -6.91
N ILE A 258 -24.36 16.85 -5.68
CA ILE A 258 -25.78 16.69 -5.32
C ILE A 258 -26.52 18.04 -5.45
N ARG A 259 -25.87 19.16 -5.09
CA ARG A 259 -26.46 20.49 -5.25
C ARG A 259 -26.60 20.91 -6.71
N SER A 260 -25.62 20.61 -7.56
CA SER A 260 -25.64 20.98 -8.98
C SER A 260 -26.69 20.21 -9.78
N HIS A 261 -27.09 19.03 -9.31
CA HIS A 261 -28.12 18.18 -9.93
C HIS A 261 -29.55 18.43 -9.41
N LYS A 262 -29.78 19.41 -8.53
CA LYS A 262 -31.17 19.76 -8.15
C LYS A 262 -31.84 20.52 -9.31
N PRO A 263 -32.94 20.01 -9.90
CA PRO A 263 -33.72 20.76 -10.86
C PRO A 263 -34.36 21.96 -10.15
N THR A 264 -34.27 23.13 -10.76
CA THR A 264 -35.09 24.30 -10.41
C THR A 264 -36.56 23.98 -10.66
N GLY A 265 -37.30 23.59 -9.62
CA GLY A 265 -38.72 23.30 -9.74
C GLY A 265 -39.40 23.13 -8.38
N ARG A 266 -40.45 23.93 -8.18
CA ARG A 266 -41.43 23.97 -7.07
C ARG A 266 -41.50 22.74 -6.16
N LEU A 267 -41.58 23.03 -4.85
CA LEU A 267 -42.23 22.17 -3.85
C LEU A 267 -43.45 21.47 -4.47
N LEU A 268 -43.38 20.13 -4.54
CA LEU A 268 -44.46 19.30 -5.04
C LEU A 268 -45.65 19.43 -4.09
N ASP A 269 -46.72 19.99 -4.63
CA ASP A 269 -48.05 19.99 -4.03
C ASP A 269 -48.57 18.55 -3.96
N ARG A 270 -49.28 18.23 -2.88
CA ARG A 270 -49.60 16.86 -2.44
C ARG A 270 -50.67 16.16 -3.30
N ALA A 271 -51.05 16.74 -4.43
CA ALA A 271 -52.18 16.33 -5.27
C ALA A 271 -51.81 15.61 -6.58
N THR A 272 -50.52 15.45 -6.91
CA THR A 272 -50.09 14.84 -8.18
C THR A 272 -49.33 13.52 -8.00
N ILE A 273 -49.56 12.81 -6.90
CA ILE A 273 -49.08 11.43 -6.70
C ILE A 273 -50.29 10.50 -6.76
N GLN A 274 -50.89 10.38 -7.95
CA GLN A 274 -51.83 9.29 -8.19
C GLN A 274 -51.84 8.77 -9.64
N ASP A 275 -51.03 9.31 -10.55
CA ASP A 275 -51.10 8.93 -11.97
C ASP A 275 -49.75 8.60 -12.63
N THR A 276 -48.71 8.25 -11.86
CA THR A 276 -47.40 7.88 -12.47
C THR A 276 -46.66 6.77 -11.72
N THR A 277 -47.40 5.82 -11.16
CA THR A 277 -46.83 4.57 -10.59
C THR A 277 -47.31 3.31 -11.30
N GLN A 278 -47.78 3.42 -12.55
CA GLN A 278 -48.26 2.28 -13.33
C GLN A 278 -47.44 1.96 -14.60
N SER A 279 -46.34 2.68 -14.90
CA SER A 279 -45.53 2.38 -16.12
C SER A 279 -44.02 2.20 -15.90
N THR A 280 -43.53 2.10 -14.66
CA THR A 280 -42.08 1.93 -14.40
C THR A 280 -41.76 0.80 -13.42
N VAL A 281 -42.75 -0.03 -13.06
CA VAL A 281 -42.52 -1.25 -12.25
C VAL A 281 -42.45 -2.51 -13.13
N ASP A 282 -42.79 -2.43 -14.42
CA ASP A 282 -42.78 -3.58 -15.35
C ASP A 282 -41.50 -3.73 -16.19
N SER A 283 -40.44 -2.93 -15.95
CA SER A 283 -39.19 -3.04 -16.74
C SER A 283 -37.97 -3.55 -15.96
N ILE A 284 -38.09 -3.89 -14.67
CA ILE A 284 -36.96 -4.42 -13.88
C ILE A 284 -37.39 -5.58 -12.99
N VAL A 285 -38.12 -6.56 -13.53
CA VAL A 285 -38.10 -7.97 -13.08
C VAL A 285 -38.44 -8.81 -14.33
N LEU A 286 -37.62 -9.82 -14.65
CA LEU A 286 -37.57 -10.70 -15.86
C LEU A 286 -36.40 -10.31 -16.78
N SER A 287 -35.21 -10.93 -16.70
CA SER A 287 -35.00 -12.29 -17.22
C SER A 287 -33.59 -12.83 -16.86
N LEU A 288 -33.56 -13.80 -15.94
CA LEU A 288 -32.52 -14.84 -15.88
C LEU A 288 -33.15 -16.10 -16.48
N PRO A 289 -32.50 -16.85 -17.40
CA PRO A 289 -33.05 -18.11 -17.87
C PRO A 289 -32.76 -19.25 -16.89
N ASP A 290 -33.84 -19.86 -16.40
CA ASP A 290 -33.93 -21.17 -15.77
C ASP A 290 -33.46 -22.30 -16.71
N ILE A 291 -32.57 -23.18 -16.24
CA ILE A 291 -32.56 -24.60 -16.63
C ILE A 291 -32.32 -25.49 -15.39
N MET A 292 -33.42 -26.07 -14.93
CA MET A 292 -33.60 -27.43 -14.37
C MET A 292 -33.15 -27.73 -12.93
N ALA A 293 -34.07 -27.52 -12.00
CA ALA A 293 -34.23 -28.35 -10.81
C ALA A 293 -35.14 -29.55 -11.12
N THR A 294 -34.56 -30.74 -11.26
CA THR A 294 -35.33 -31.99 -11.42
C THR A 294 -35.56 -32.64 -10.05
N LYS A 295 -36.85 -32.82 -9.73
CA LYS A 295 -37.39 -33.48 -8.55
C LYS A 295 -36.80 -34.89 -8.35
N LEU A 296 -36.18 -35.10 -7.20
CA LEU A 296 -35.95 -36.43 -6.62
C LEU A 296 -37.31 -37.04 -6.23
N ARG A 297 -37.65 -38.20 -6.81
CA ARG A 297 -38.59 -39.17 -6.24
C ARG A 297 -37.88 -40.51 -6.10
N PRO A 298 -38.21 -41.31 -5.05
CA PRO A 298 -37.43 -42.47 -4.66
C PRO A 298 -37.79 -43.69 -5.53
N LEU A 299 -36.80 -44.54 -5.81
CA LEU A 299 -37.02 -45.87 -6.39
C LEU A 299 -36.98 -46.94 -5.30
N PRO A 300 -37.77 -48.02 -5.43
CA PRO A 300 -37.89 -49.06 -4.41
C PRO A 300 -36.75 -50.09 -4.50
N LEU A 301 -36.33 -50.57 -3.33
CA LEU A 301 -35.57 -51.80 -3.18
C LEU A 301 -36.52 -53.00 -3.37
N GLN A 302 -36.26 -53.86 -4.36
CA GLN A 302 -36.02 -55.31 -4.17
C GLN A 302 -36.10 -56.12 -5.49
N ALA A 303 -35.26 -57.17 -5.51
CA ALA A 303 -35.36 -58.42 -6.28
C ALA A 303 -35.11 -58.39 -7.79
N ALA A 304 -33.97 -58.96 -8.22
CA ALA A 304 -33.91 -60.37 -8.62
C ALA A 304 -32.54 -60.72 -9.23
N LEU A 305 -32.00 -61.82 -8.72
CA LEU A 305 -30.84 -62.53 -9.21
C LEU A 305 -31.08 -63.16 -10.60
N ARG A 306 -29.95 -63.42 -11.28
CA ARG A 306 -29.63 -64.51 -12.21
C ARG A 306 -29.57 -64.24 -13.73
N ASN A 307 -28.41 -64.70 -14.23
CA ASN A 307 -28.04 -65.17 -15.57
C ASN A 307 -27.66 -64.11 -16.61
N ALA A 308 -26.67 -64.29 -17.47
CA ALA A 308 -25.49 -65.16 -17.52
C ALA A 308 -24.66 -64.63 -18.70
N SER A 309 -23.34 -64.66 -18.52
CA SER A 309 -22.35 -64.98 -19.56
C SER A 309 -22.43 -64.26 -20.91
N ARG A 310 -21.54 -63.27 -21.12
CA ARG A 310 -20.63 -63.24 -22.29
C ARG A 310 -19.55 -62.19 -22.06
N CYS A 311 -18.35 -62.68 -21.72
CA CYS A 311 -17.13 -61.90 -21.70
C CYS A 311 -16.77 -61.46 -23.12
N VAL A 312 -16.77 -60.15 -23.35
CA VAL A 312 -16.08 -59.49 -24.47
C VAL A 312 -14.85 -58.82 -23.84
N PRO A 313 -13.64 -58.92 -24.41
CA PRO A 313 -12.47 -58.33 -23.80
C PRO A 313 -12.64 -56.81 -23.77
N ARG A 314 -12.70 -56.29 -22.54
CA ARG A 314 -12.76 -54.85 -22.27
C ARG A 314 -11.45 -54.26 -22.80
N GLN A 315 -11.49 -53.58 -23.94
CA GLN A 315 -10.43 -52.66 -24.32
C GLN A 315 -10.26 -51.69 -23.15
N GLN A 316 -9.15 -51.80 -22.44
CA GLN A 316 -8.72 -50.74 -21.54
C GLN A 316 -8.50 -49.50 -22.41
N ARG A 317 -9.46 -48.59 -22.42
CA ARG A 317 -9.18 -47.22 -22.81
C ARG A 317 -8.22 -46.69 -21.76
N HIS A 318 -6.93 -46.72 -22.06
CA HIS A 318 -5.99 -45.85 -21.40
C HIS A 318 -6.52 -44.43 -21.64
N PHE A 319 -6.99 -43.78 -20.58
CA PHE A 319 -7.03 -42.33 -20.57
C PHE A 319 -5.57 -41.91 -20.72
N ALA A 320 -5.15 -41.65 -21.95
CA ALA A 320 -3.88 -41.03 -22.21
C ALA A 320 -3.95 -39.67 -21.50
N SER A 321 -3.17 -39.58 -20.42
CA SER A 321 -2.91 -38.33 -19.74
C SER A 321 -2.51 -37.29 -20.78
N THR A 322 -2.96 -36.07 -20.58
CA THR A 322 -2.39 -34.84 -21.16
C THR A 322 -0.92 -35.05 -21.57
N PRO A 323 -0.49 -34.65 -22.77
CA PRO A 323 0.93 -34.72 -23.13
C PRO A 323 1.75 -34.16 -21.97
N LYS A 324 2.84 -34.86 -21.59
CA LYS A 324 3.73 -34.40 -20.51
C LYS A 324 4.02 -32.93 -20.77
N CYS A 325 3.61 -32.06 -19.85
CA CYS A 325 4.06 -30.67 -19.88
C CYS A 325 5.58 -30.76 -19.72
N LEU A 326 6.32 -30.56 -20.82
CA LEU A 326 7.77 -30.77 -20.88
C LEU A 326 8.55 -29.67 -20.16
N THR A 327 7.87 -28.64 -19.65
CA THR A 327 8.48 -27.54 -18.91
C THR A 327 7.61 -27.13 -17.71
N ASP A 328 8.26 -26.77 -16.61
CA ASP A 328 7.66 -26.16 -15.42
C ASP A 328 7.77 -24.62 -15.47
N GLY A 329 7.93 -24.08 -16.69
CA GLY A 329 8.20 -22.68 -16.98
C GLY A 329 9.69 -22.32 -17.10
N VAL A 330 10.62 -23.19 -16.66
CA VAL A 330 12.07 -23.05 -16.89
C VAL A 330 12.55 -24.19 -17.79
N TYR A 331 13.50 -23.91 -18.68
CA TYR A 331 14.03 -24.92 -19.60
C TYR A 331 14.63 -26.12 -18.84
N GLY A 332 14.32 -27.34 -19.28
CA GLY A 332 14.57 -28.57 -18.54
C GLY A 332 16.03 -28.76 -18.08
N GLU A 333 16.99 -28.35 -18.92
CA GLU A 333 18.43 -28.43 -18.59
C GLU A 333 18.82 -27.54 -17.40
N LEU A 334 18.15 -26.40 -17.24
CA LEU A 334 18.35 -25.47 -16.12
C LEU A 334 17.59 -25.94 -14.86
N THR A 335 16.48 -26.65 -15.05
CA THR A 335 15.59 -27.13 -13.97
C THR A 335 16.17 -28.33 -13.22
N ALA A 336 16.93 -29.21 -13.88
CA ALA A 336 17.52 -30.41 -13.26
C ALA A 336 18.37 -30.09 -12.02
N MET A 337 19.03 -28.93 -12.02
CA MET A 337 19.84 -28.44 -10.90
C MET A 337 19.04 -27.66 -9.86
N ARG A 338 17.83 -27.19 -10.21
CA ARG A 338 16.95 -26.38 -9.37
C ARG A 338 16.13 -27.20 -8.39
N THR A 339 15.54 -28.33 -8.81
CA THR A 339 14.66 -29.13 -7.93
C THR A 339 15.09 -30.59 -7.89
N ARG A 340 15.68 -31.01 -6.77
CA ARG A 340 16.17 -32.39 -6.56
C ARG A 340 15.18 -33.31 -5.88
N THR A 341 14.24 -32.74 -5.14
CA THR A 341 13.29 -33.50 -4.32
C THR A 341 11.88 -33.06 -4.69
N PRO A 342 10.95 -34.01 -4.92
CA PRO A 342 9.54 -33.70 -5.03
C PRO A 342 9.07 -32.93 -3.79
N PHE A 343 8.26 -31.90 -3.99
CA PHE A 343 7.84 -31.04 -2.88
C PHE A 343 7.15 -31.84 -1.77
N ILE A 344 6.33 -32.84 -2.11
CA ILE A 344 5.62 -33.67 -1.14
C ILE A 344 6.57 -34.44 -0.21
N ASP A 345 7.72 -34.89 -0.72
CA ASP A 345 8.71 -35.62 0.07
C ASP A 345 9.50 -34.66 0.97
N ALA A 346 9.84 -33.48 0.46
CA ALA A 346 10.45 -32.42 1.27
C ALA A 346 9.49 -31.97 2.38
N PHE A 347 8.20 -31.83 2.07
CA PHE A 347 7.15 -31.43 2.99
C PHE A 347 6.94 -32.46 4.11
N ARG A 348 6.86 -33.76 3.79
CA ARG A 348 6.77 -34.85 4.78
C ARG A 348 7.95 -34.84 5.74
N LYS A 349 9.18 -34.73 5.22
CA LYS A 349 10.40 -34.65 6.05
C LYS A 349 10.36 -33.48 7.02
N ARG A 350 9.82 -32.33 6.60
CA ARG A 350 9.66 -31.17 7.47
C ARG A 350 8.62 -31.42 8.56
N GLN A 351 7.48 -32.02 8.22
CA GLN A 351 6.45 -32.38 9.21
C GLN A 351 6.95 -33.40 10.22
N GLU A 352 7.77 -34.38 9.81
CA GLU A 352 8.41 -35.33 10.73
C GLU A 352 9.38 -34.65 11.71
N GLN A 353 10.11 -33.62 11.26
CA GLN A 353 11.01 -32.83 12.09
C GLN A 353 10.26 -31.90 13.06
N GLU A 354 9.13 -31.32 12.63
CA GLU A 354 8.29 -30.43 13.45
C GLU A 354 7.41 -31.24 14.43
N GLY A 355 6.90 -32.41 14.04
CA GLY A 355 6.07 -33.31 14.87
C GLY A 355 6.85 -34.16 15.89
N GLY A 356 8.19 -34.22 15.79
CA GLY A 356 9.06 -34.94 16.72
C GLY A 356 9.47 -34.16 17.98
N GLN A 357 9.02 -32.91 18.15
CA GLN A 357 9.43 -32.07 19.28
C GLN A 357 8.61 -32.35 20.56
N SER A 358 8.78 -33.56 21.10
CA SER A 358 8.73 -33.84 22.56
C SER A 358 9.86 -34.77 23.02
N ALA A 359 10.87 -35.01 22.19
CA ALA A 359 12.11 -35.66 22.62
C ALA A 359 13.30 -34.83 22.18
N ALA A 360 14.06 -34.32 23.15
CA ALA A 360 15.37 -33.75 22.92
C ALA A 360 16.26 -34.81 22.25
N VAL A 361 16.44 -34.69 20.94
CA VAL A 361 17.48 -35.41 20.21
C VAL A 361 18.38 -34.35 19.60
N THR A 362 19.50 -34.12 20.28
CA THR A 362 20.70 -33.56 19.67
C THR A 362 21.02 -34.39 18.43
N ALA A 363 20.68 -33.87 17.25
CA ALA A 363 21.15 -34.44 16.00
C ALA A 363 22.69 -34.47 16.04
N PRO A 364 23.34 -35.56 15.59
CA PRO A 364 24.78 -35.56 15.43
C PRO A 364 25.12 -34.43 14.45
N VAL A 365 26.06 -33.57 14.84
CA VAL A 365 26.71 -32.65 13.90
C VAL A 365 27.47 -33.55 12.94
N GLY A 366 26.82 -33.91 11.83
CA GLY A 366 27.46 -34.63 10.73
C GLY A 366 28.70 -33.83 10.31
N GLU A 367 29.82 -34.54 10.15
CA GLU A 367 31.10 -33.94 9.75
C GLU A 367 30.88 -32.94 8.60
N LYS A 368 31.30 -31.69 8.83
CA LYS A 368 31.29 -30.67 7.79
C LYS A 368 32.12 -31.19 6.62
N ALA A 369 31.48 -31.40 5.47
CA ALA A 369 32.24 -31.56 4.23
C ALA A 369 33.17 -30.34 4.12
N PRO A 370 34.50 -30.54 4.02
CA PRO A 370 35.44 -29.43 3.99
C PRO A 370 35.14 -28.56 2.77
N ILE A 371 34.94 -27.28 3.03
CA ILE A 371 34.64 -26.32 1.97
C ILE A 371 35.94 -26.08 1.21
N ASN A 372 35.95 -26.50 -0.05
CA ASN A 372 37.13 -26.36 -0.88
C ASN A 372 37.33 -24.88 -1.22
N THR A 373 38.39 -24.27 -0.67
CA THR A 373 38.77 -22.87 -0.94
C THR A 373 39.95 -22.76 -1.90
N THR A 374 40.29 -23.83 -2.64
CA THR A 374 41.36 -23.74 -3.64
C THR A 374 41.01 -22.72 -4.72
N PRO A 375 41.95 -21.85 -5.14
CA PRO A 375 41.70 -20.91 -6.23
C PRO A 375 41.28 -21.61 -7.52
N LYS A 376 40.27 -21.07 -8.20
CA LYS A 376 39.71 -21.62 -9.46
C LYS A 376 39.82 -20.63 -10.61
N ARG A 377 39.94 -21.12 -11.84
CA ARG A 377 39.87 -20.28 -13.05
C ARG A 377 38.41 -19.93 -13.40
N MET A 378 38.21 -18.85 -14.16
CA MET A 378 36.86 -18.48 -14.63
C MET A 378 36.24 -19.60 -15.48
N SER A 379 37.05 -20.25 -16.34
CA SER A 379 36.63 -21.35 -17.22
C SER A 379 36.10 -22.58 -16.49
N GLU A 380 36.47 -22.82 -15.24
CA GLU A 380 35.94 -23.94 -14.44
C GLU A 380 34.47 -23.71 -14.04
N SER A 381 34.06 -22.45 -13.92
CA SER A 381 32.68 -22.07 -13.63
C SER A 381 31.83 -21.90 -14.90
N PHE A 382 32.47 -21.80 -16.07
CA PHE A 382 31.78 -21.54 -17.34
C PHE A 382 30.71 -22.59 -17.64
N HIS A 383 29.55 -22.11 -18.07
CA HIS A 383 28.46 -22.97 -18.52
C HIS A 383 27.72 -22.31 -19.68
N LYS A 384 27.29 -23.15 -20.62
CA LYS A 384 26.48 -22.75 -21.77
C LYS A 384 25.33 -23.74 -21.97
N VAL A 385 24.19 -23.22 -22.39
CA VAL A 385 22.97 -23.97 -22.70
C VAL A 385 22.36 -23.38 -23.98
N ILE A 386 21.86 -24.24 -24.86
CA ILE A 386 21.15 -23.82 -26.07
C ILE A 386 19.66 -23.99 -25.84
N LEU A 387 18.89 -22.90 -25.98
CA LEU A 387 17.43 -22.92 -26.02
C LEU A 387 16.97 -23.12 -27.46
N PRO A 388 16.39 -24.28 -27.81
CA PRO A 388 16.01 -24.62 -29.18
C PRO A 388 14.66 -23.99 -29.58
N LEU A 389 14.50 -22.67 -29.42
CA LEU A 389 13.24 -21.96 -29.65
C LEU A 389 12.76 -22.01 -31.10
N ALA A 390 13.66 -22.12 -32.08
CA ALA A 390 13.29 -22.26 -33.49
C ALA A 390 13.06 -23.73 -33.89
N ARG A 391 13.69 -24.68 -33.18
CA ARG A 391 13.58 -26.12 -33.46
C ARG A 391 12.41 -26.80 -32.75
N ASP A 392 11.96 -26.28 -31.61
CA ASP A 392 10.88 -26.85 -30.79
C ASP A 392 9.71 -25.83 -30.63
N PRO A 393 8.66 -25.96 -31.46
CA PRO A 393 7.49 -25.09 -31.37
C PRO A 393 6.71 -25.20 -30.05
N TRP A 394 6.70 -26.37 -29.41
CA TRP A 394 5.98 -26.55 -28.14
C TRP A 394 6.73 -25.89 -26.98
N LEU A 395 8.06 -25.91 -27.02
CA LEU A 395 8.87 -25.10 -26.12
C LEU A 395 8.62 -23.62 -26.36
N LEU A 396 8.66 -23.18 -27.63
CA LEU A 396 8.44 -21.79 -28.03
C LEU A 396 7.11 -21.23 -27.51
N ASP A 397 6.03 -22.02 -27.49
CA ASP A 397 4.73 -21.60 -26.93
C ASP A 397 4.82 -21.10 -25.48
N SER A 398 5.76 -21.64 -24.69
CA SER A 398 5.99 -21.19 -23.31
C SER A 398 6.84 -19.90 -23.20
N TYR A 399 7.56 -19.55 -24.28
CA TYR A 399 8.46 -18.40 -24.36
C TYR A 399 7.92 -17.26 -25.22
N ILE A 400 6.84 -17.45 -25.96
CA ILE A 400 6.25 -16.43 -26.85
C ILE A 400 5.07 -15.73 -26.18
N ASN A 401 4.82 -14.47 -26.55
CA ASN A 401 3.66 -13.72 -26.13
C ASN A 401 2.58 -13.68 -27.24
N ALA A 402 1.40 -13.13 -26.93
CA ALA A 402 0.28 -13.03 -27.87
C ALA A 402 0.58 -12.25 -29.16
N THR A 403 1.65 -11.45 -29.18
CA THR A 403 2.09 -10.69 -30.35
C THR A 403 3.21 -11.38 -31.14
N GLY A 404 3.53 -12.64 -30.82
CA GLY A 404 4.56 -13.41 -31.53
C GLY A 404 6.01 -13.06 -31.15
N HIS A 405 6.24 -12.38 -30.03
CA HIS A 405 7.60 -12.02 -29.59
C HIS A 405 8.00 -12.80 -28.34
N ILE A 406 9.32 -12.92 -28.13
CA ILE A 406 9.87 -13.59 -26.96
C ILE A 406 9.58 -12.82 -25.67
N ARG A 407 9.13 -13.56 -24.65
CA ARG A 407 8.87 -13.09 -23.30
C ARG A 407 10.18 -12.97 -22.54
N LEU A 408 10.76 -11.78 -22.54
CA LEU A 408 12.00 -11.49 -21.82
C LEU A 408 11.93 -11.84 -20.32
N GLY A 409 10.76 -11.74 -19.69
CA GLY A 409 10.58 -12.18 -18.31
C GLY A 409 10.90 -13.66 -18.10
N THR A 410 10.56 -14.54 -19.05
CA THR A 410 10.93 -15.97 -19.00
C THR A 410 12.43 -16.15 -19.19
N ILE A 411 13.06 -15.37 -20.09
CA ILE A 411 14.52 -15.39 -20.27
C ILE A 411 15.25 -14.92 -18.99
N PHE A 412 14.75 -13.90 -18.29
CA PHE A 412 15.35 -13.44 -17.02
C PHE A 412 15.26 -14.51 -15.93
N MET A 413 14.17 -15.28 -15.94
CA MET A 413 14.00 -16.41 -15.04
C MET A 413 15.03 -17.51 -15.30
N ASP A 414 15.29 -17.82 -16.58
CA ASP A 414 16.31 -18.78 -17.00
C ASP A 414 17.74 -18.28 -16.70
N LEU A 415 18.00 -16.98 -16.84
CA LEU A 415 19.30 -16.38 -16.52
C LEU A 415 19.64 -16.49 -15.03
N ASP A 416 18.68 -16.28 -14.13
CA ASP A 416 18.89 -16.53 -12.69
C ASP A 416 19.14 -18.02 -12.39
N ALA A 417 18.44 -18.92 -13.09
CA ALA A 417 18.67 -20.35 -12.96
C ALA A 417 20.08 -20.74 -13.44
N LEU A 418 20.52 -20.20 -14.58
CA LEU A 418 21.87 -20.38 -15.11
C LEU A 418 22.93 -19.81 -14.17
N ALA A 419 22.70 -18.61 -13.60
CA ALA A 419 23.55 -18.03 -12.57
C ALA A 419 23.72 -19.00 -11.39
N GLY A 420 22.63 -19.64 -10.96
CA GLY A 420 22.65 -20.68 -9.93
C GLY A 420 23.56 -21.85 -10.31
N VAL A 421 23.45 -22.36 -11.54
CA VAL A 421 24.29 -23.47 -12.02
C VAL A 421 25.77 -23.08 -12.03
N VAL A 422 26.11 -21.91 -12.57
CA VAL A 422 27.47 -21.38 -12.60
C VAL A 422 28.03 -21.21 -11.18
N ALA A 423 27.22 -20.68 -10.25
CA ALA A 423 27.61 -20.52 -8.87
C ALA A 423 27.94 -21.86 -8.20
N TYR A 424 27.09 -22.88 -8.38
CA TYR A 424 27.33 -24.22 -7.82
C TYR A 424 28.51 -24.95 -8.46
N LYS A 425 28.85 -24.69 -9.73
CA LYS A 425 30.12 -25.18 -10.32
C LYS A 425 31.34 -24.57 -9.61
N HIS A 426 31.25 -23.30 -9.25
CA HIS A 426 32.31 -22.60 -8.54
C HIS A 426 32.43 -23.03 -7.07
N THR A 427 31.33 -23.12 -6.35
CA THR A 427 31.32 -23.33 -4.88
C THR A 427 31.19 -24.79 -4.45
N GLY A 428 30.63 -25.65 -5.29
CA GLY A 428 30.27 -27.02 -4.94
C GLY A 428 28.96 -27.11 -4.14
N GLU A 429 28.57 -28.35 -3.79
CA GLU A 429 27.26 -28.62 -3.17
C GLU A 429 27.24 -28.47 -1.64
N SER A 430 28.39 -28.23 -1.02
CA SER A 430 28.53 -28.12 0.43
C SER A 430 28.01 -26.79 0.99
N VAL A 431 27.71 -25.81 0.13
CA VAL A 431 27.18 -24.50 0.52
C VAL A 431 25.80 -24.26 -0.10
N MET A 432 25.02 -23.40 0.53
CA MET A 432 23.78 -22.87 -0.03
C MET A 432 24.09 -21.58 -0.77
N THR A 433 23.80 -21.51 -2.06
CA THR A 433 23.96 -20.27 -2.83
C THR A 433 22.61 -19.66 -3.20
N VAL A 434 22.47 -18.36 -2.97
CA VAL A 434 21.25 -17.58 -3.23
C VAL A 434 21.54 -16.34 -4.05
N THR A 435 20.56 -15.92 -4.84
CA THR A 435 20.58 -14.64 -5.57
C THR A 435 20.44 -13.49 -4.59
N ALA A 436 21.47 -12.65 -4.47
CA ALA A 436 21.46 -11.49 -3.59
C ALA A 436 21.08 -10.22 -4.35
N ALA A 437 21.46 -10.11 -5.63
CA ALA A 437 21.08 -8.99 -6.47
C ALA A 437 21.19 -9.31 -7.96
N VAL A 438 20.48 -8.54 -8.76
CA VAL A 438 20.77 -8.36 -10.18
C VAL A 438 21.47 -7.03 -10.33
N ASP A 439 22.66 -7.02 -10.92
CA ASP A 439 23.48 -5.81 -10.99
C ASP A 439 23.06 -4.94 -12.17
N ARG A 440 22.99 -5.50 -13.38
CA ARG A 440 22.41 -4.80 -14.53
C ARG A 440 21.98 -5.82 -15.57
N ILE A 441 20.88 -5.54 -16.25
CA ILE A 441 20.53 -6.22 -17.50
C ILE A 441 20.46 -5.15 -18.57
N THR A 442 21.20 -5.32 -19.67
CA THR A 442 21.21 -4.39 -20.79
C THR A 442 20.87 -5.12 -22.09
N LEU A 443 19.90 -4.60 -22.83
CA LEU A 443 19.62 -5.07 -24.19
C LEU A 443 20.60 -4.37 -25.16
N ARG A 444 21.41 -5.16 -25.87
CA ARG A 444 22.38 -4.69 -26.87
C ARG A 444 21.72 -4.67 -28.26
N HIS A 445 21.41 -5.85 -28.77
CA HIS A 445 20.79 -6.04 -30.08
C HIS A 445 19.38 -6.66 -29.88
N PRO A 446 18.29 -5.93 -30.15
CA PRO A 446 16.94 -6.46 -30.01
C PRO A 446 16.69 -7.62 -30.98
N LEU A 447 15.96 -8.64 -30.52
CA LEU A 447 15.52 -9.75 -31.37
C LEU A 447 14.51 -9.26 -32.41
N THR A 448 14.83 -9.49 -33.69
CA THR A 448 13.96 -9.19 -34.84
C THR A 448 13.20 -10.41 -35.34
N SER A 449 13.66 -11.61 -35.01
CA SER A 449 13.08 -12.89 -35.45
C SER A 449 13.28 -13.96 -34.39
N ILE A 450 12.48 -15.03 -34.47
CA ILE A 450 12.59 -16.19 -33.60
C ILE A 450 13.80 -17.02 -34.05
N CYS A 451 14.73 -17.24 -33.13
CA CYS A 451 15.93 -18.04 -33.34
C CYS A 451 16.24 -18.85 -32.08
N ASP A 452 17.07 -19.87 -32.24
CA ASP A 452 17.67 -20.53 -31.09
C ASP A 452 18.58 -19.56 -30.35
N LEU A 453 18.60 -19.66 -29.01
CA LEU A 453 19.38 -18.77 -28.16
C LEU A 453 20.44 -19.55 -27.41
N GLU A 454 21.66 -19.03 -27.37
CA GLU A 454 22.70 -19.48 -26.44
C GLU A 454 22.65 -18.63 -25.17
N LEU A 455 22.49 -19.28 -24.03
CA LEU A 455 22.65 -18.68 -22.70
C LEU A 455 23.97 -19.18 -22.14
N SER A 456 24.90 -18.28 -21.84
CA SER A 456 26.20 -18.63 -21.28
C SER A 456 26.63 -17.67 -20.18
N GLY A 457 27.50 -18.14 -19.29
CA GLY A 457 28.05 -17.31 -18.23
C GLY A 457 29.12 -17.97 -17.38
N GLN A 458 29.79 -17.17 -16.57
CA GLN A 458 30.90 -17.56 -15.70
C GLN A 458 31.05 -16.59 -14.52
N VAL A 459 31.76 -17.02 -13.48
CA VAL A 459 32.15 -16.15 -12.38
C VAL A 459 33.27 -15.22 -12.85
N THR A 460 33.03 -13.91 -12.83
CA THR A 460 33.96 -12.88 -13.27
C THR A 460 34.65 -12.18 -12.11
N PHE A 461 33.97 -12.08 -10.97
CA PHE A 461 34.54 -11.48 -9.77
C PHE A 461 34.13 -12.26 -8.53
N ALA A 462 35.07 -12.47 -7.60
CA ALA A 462 34.82 -13.15 -6.35
C ALA A 462 35.57 -12.43 -5.23
N THR A 463 34.85 -12.02 -4.19
CA THR A 463 35.42 -11.26 -3.07
C THR A 463 36.40 -12.04 -2.19
N GLY A 464 36.51 -13.36 -2.39
CA GLY A 464 37.22 -14.28 -1.47
C GLY A 464 36.53 -14.48 -0.11
N ARG A 465 35.38 -13.82 0.10
CA ARG A 465 34.46 -14.05 1.22
C ARG A 465 33.26 -14.82 0.71
N SER A 466 32.04 -14.31 0.86
CA SER A 466 30.81 -15.02 0.49
C SER A 466 30.18 -14.60 -0.81
N SER A 467 30.61 -13.49 -1.41
CA SER A 467 29.96 -12.89 -2.59
C SER A 467 30.76 -13.13 -3.86
N MET A 468 30.05 -13.44 -4.94
CA MET A 468 30.59 -13.52 -6.30
C MET A 468 29.66 -12.84 -7.31
N GLU A 469 30.24 -12.25 -8.35
CA GLU A 469 29.56 -11.74 -9.53
C GLU A 469 29.63 -12.79 -10.64
N ILE A 470 28.49 -13.03 -11.28
CA ILE A 470 28.35 -13.95 -12.40
C ILE A 470 27.90 -13.14 -13.61
N SER A 471 28.78 -13.00 -14.59
CA SER A 471 28.47 -12.38 -15.87
C SER A 471 27.85 -13.41 -16.81
N LEU A 472 26.76 -13.02 -17.45
CA LEU A 472 25.94 -13.84 -18.32
C LEU A 472 25.65 -13.08 -19.60
N GLN A 473 25.52 -13.82 -20.69
CA GLN A 473 25.12 -13.31 -21.99
C GLN A 473 24.04 -14.19 -22.61
N VAL A 474 23.20 -13.55 -23.42
CA VAL A 474 22.26 -14.22 -24.32
C VAL A 474 22.62 -13.81 -25.73
N ALA A 475 22.94 -14.78 -26.57
CA ALA A 475 23.24 -14.55 -27.98
C ALA A 475 22.35 -15.41 -28.87
N LYS A 476 22.24 -15.04 -30.14
CA LYS A 476 21.73 -15.97 -31.16
C LYS A 476 22.66 -17.18 -31.20
N ALA A 477 22.09 -18.38 -31.20
CA ALA A 477 22.88 -19.61 -31.17
C ALA A 477 23.81 -19.66 -32.40
N PRO A 478 25.14 -19.74 -32.19
CA PRO A 478 26.09 -19.85 -33.29
C PRO A 478 25.99 -21.24 -33.95
N GLU A 479 26.56 -21.37 -35.15
CA GLU A 479 26.75 -22.68 -35.76
C GLU A 479 27.59 -23.58 -34.86
N GLU A 480 27.33 -24.88 -34.90
CA GLU A 480 27.93 -25.87 -34.01
C GLU A 480 29.47 -25.77 -34.04
N GLY A 481 30.07 -25.47 -32.87
CA GLY A 481 31.52 -25.32 -32.70
C GLY A 481 32.09 -23.91 -32.91
N LYS A 482 31.27 -22.91 -33.25
CA LYS A 482 31.68 -21.49 -33.33
C LYS A 482 31.27 -20.72 -32.07
N GLU A 483 31.97 -19.62 -31.80
CA GLU A 483 31.60 -18.67 -30.75
C GLU A 483 30.58 -17.66 -31.27
N ALA A 484 29.78 -17.11 -30.35
CA ALA A 484 28.83 -16.05 -30.67
C ALA A 484 29.58 -14.78 -31.09
N LYS A 485 29.11 -14.15 -32.18
CA LYS A 485 29.64 -12.87 -32.63
C LYS A 485 29.07 -11.73 -31.81
N GLU A 486 29.78 -10.60 -31.76
CA GLU A 486 29.33 -9.41 -31.01
C GLU A 486 27.96 -8.89 -31.48
N GLU A 487 27.71 -8.90 -32.80
CA GLU A 487 26.41 -8.52 -33.36
C GLU A 487 25.25 -9.46 -32.99
N ASP A 488 25.57 -10.70 -32.62
CA ASP A 488 24.60 -11.72 -32.21
C ASP A 488 24.31 -11.66 -30.70
N ILE A 489 25.05 -10.87 -29.92
CA ILE A 489 24.81 -10.69 -28.48
C ILE A 489 23.59 -9.79 -28.27
N LEU A 490 22.53 -10.39 -27.76
CA LEU A 490 21.24 -9.73 -27.57
C LEU A 490 21.20 -8.99 -26.25
N LEU A 491 21.71 -9.64 -25.20
CA LEU A 491 21.60 -9.18 -23.82
C LEU A 491 22.84 -9.58 -23.04
N THR A 492 23.31 -8.66 -22.21
CA THR A 492 24.34 -8.93 -21.21
C THR A 492 23.79 -8.60 -19.83
N CYS A 493 24.17 -9.41 -18.84
CA CYS A 493 23.78 -9.17 -17.46
C CYS A 493 24.79 -9.70 -16.46
N ALA A 494 24.71 -9.18 -15.23
CA ALA A 494 25.50 -9.64 -14.11
C ALA A 494 24.60 -9.88 -12.89
N PHE A 495 24.86 -10.99 -12.20
CA PHE A 495 24.15 -11.39 -10.98
C PHE A 495 25.14 -11.49 -9.83
N THR A 496 24.78 -10.89 -8.69
CA THR A 496 25.50 -11.09 -7.44
C THR A 496 24.91 -12.30 -6.71
N MET A 497 25.72 -13.33 -6.52
CA MET A 497 25.37 -14.52 -5.73
C MET A 497 26.09 -14.51 -4.38
N VAL A 498 25.40 -14.99 -3.34
CA VAL A 498 25.97 -15.11 -1.99
C VAL A 498 25.90 -16.56 -1.52
N SER A 499 27.04 -17.06 -1.04
CA SER A 499 27.18 -18.39 -0.44
C SER A 499 27.02 -18.33 1.08
N LEU A 500 26.12 -19.18 1.57
CA LEU A 500 25.71 -19.30 2.96
C LEU A 500 25.92 -20.74 3.43
N ASP A 501 26.16 -20.90 4.72
CA ASP A 501 26.15 -22.21 5.37
C ASP A 501 24.69 -22.73 5.39
N PRO A 502 24.43 -23.96 4.91
CA PRO A 502 23.06 -24.46 4.75
C PRO A 502 22.31 -24.64 6.08
N VAL A 503 23.03 -24.77 7.21
CA VAL A 503 22.43 -24.94 8.54
C VAL A 503 22.31 -23.60 9.25
N THR A 504 23.40 -22.85 9.36
CA THR A 504 23.46 -21.61 10.14
C THR A 504 22.98 -20.39 9.36
N LYS A 505 22.87 -20.49 8.03
CA LYS A 505 22.55 -19.39 7.09
C LYS A 505 23.53 -18.21 7.16
N LYS A 506 24.71 -18.40 7.76
CA LYS A 506 25.76 -17.37 7.84
C LYS A 506 26.61 -17.37 6.57
N PRO A 507 27.19 -16.22 6.18
CA PRO A 507 28.06 -16.14 5.01
C PRO A 507 29.32 -16.99 5.15
N VAL A 508 29.74 -17.62 4.05
CA VAL A 508 30.89 -18.55 4.03
C VAL A 508 31.89 -18.19 2.94
N ASN A 509 33.18 -18.38 3.22
CA ASN A 509 34.25 -18.11 2.26
C ASN A 509 34.17 -19.04 1.05
N ILE A 510 34.38 -18.47 -0.14
CA ILE A 510 34.39 -19.15 -1.43
C ILE A 510 35.79 -19.15 -2.04
N SER A 511 36.03 -20.06 -2.98
CA SER A 511 37.26 -20.09 -3.78
C SER A 511 37.53 -18.74 -4.44
N PRO A 512 38.72 -18.13 -4.26
CA PRO A 512 39.12 -16.95 -5.02
C PRO A 512 39.38 -17.31 -6.49
N LEU A 513 39.31 -16.33 -7.38
CA LEU A 513 39.62 -16.52 -8.79
C LEU A 513 41.13 -16.46 -9.05
N LYS A 514 41.64 -17.39 -9.85
CA LYS A 514 43.01 -17.40 -10.37
C LYS A 514 43.00 -16.77 -11.76
N LEU A 515 43.54 -15.56 -11.85
CA LEU A 515 43.64 -14.79 -13.10
C LEU A 515 44.88 -15.21 -13.88
N VAL A 516 44.71 -15.73 -15.09
CA VAL A 516 45.81 -16.22 -15.92
C VAL A 516 45.95 -15.41 -17.21
N THR A 517 44.84 -15.15 -17.88
CA THR A 517 44.82 -14.39 -19.13
C THR A 517 44.59 -12.89 -18.88
N ASP A 518 44.97 -12.05 -19.83
CA ASP A 518 44.72 -10.60 -19.75
C ASP A 518 43.21 -10.29 -19.80
N GLU A 519 42.45 -11.11 -20.51
CA GLU A 519 40.99 -11.01 -20.56
C GLU A 519 40.35 -11.32 -19.19
N GLU A 520 40.79 -12.37 -18.50
CA GLU A 520 40.35 -12.65 -17.13
C GLU A 520 40.69 -11.50 -16.17
N ARG A 521 41.85 -10.86 -16.33
CA ARG A 521 42.22 -9.67 -15.51
C ARG A 521 41.30 -8.49 -15.78
N ARG A 522 40.95 -8.26 -17.05
CA ARG A 522 40.02 -7.20 -17.47
C ARG A 522 38.64 -7.41 -16.87
N LEU A 523 38.08 -8.61 -17.02
CA LEU A 523 36.77 -8.98 -16.49
C LEU A 523 36.72 -8.89 -14.96
N TYR A 524 37.79 -9.31 -14.28
CA TYR A 524 37.88 -9.20 -12.83
C TYR A 524 37.90 -7.74 -12.36
N LYS A 525 38.66 -6.87 -13.06
CA LYS A 525 38.71 -5.45 -12.76
C LYS A 525 37.34 -4.78 -12.96
N GLU A 526 36.64 -5.11 -14.05
CA GLU A 526 35.29 -4.62 -14.31
C GLU A 526 34.31 -5.05 -13.20
N GLY A 527 34.34 -6.32 -12.78
CA GLY A 527 33.51 -6.80 -11.68
C GLY A 527 33.85 -6.17 -10.33
N GLU A 528 35.12 -5.87 -10.06
CA GLU A 528 35.55 -5.12 -8.88
C GLU A 528 35.01 -3.67 -8.89
N GLU A 529 35.10 -2.99 -10.04
CA GLU A 529 34.54 -1.65 -10.24
C GLU A 529 33.02 -1.65 -10.06
N ASN A 530 32.31 -2.64 -10.59
CA ASN A 530 30.87 -2.81 -10.43
C ASN A 530 30.50 -3.02 -8.95
N TYR A 531 31.20 -3.90 -8.26
CA TYR A 531 31.02 -4.16 -6.83
C TYR A 531 31.22 -2.88 -5.99
N ASN A 532 32.29 -2.12 -6.25
CA ASN A 532 32.59 -0.89 -5.54
C ASN A 532 31.56 0.21 -5.86
N ALA A 533 31.18 0.37 -7.13
CA ALA A 533 30.16 1.33 -7.55
C ALA A 533 28.85 1.07 -6.81
N LYS A 534 28.40 -0.17 -6.73
CA LYS A 534 27.18 -0.56 -6.00
C LYS A 534 27.26 -0.22 -4.51
N LYS A 535 28.42 -0.41 -3.88
CA LYS A 535 28.65 -0.05 -2.47
C LYS A 535 28.55 1.46 -2.26
N GLU A 536 29.12 2.26 -3.15
CA GLU A 536 29.01 3.72 -3.09
C GLU A 536 27.57 4.21 -3.34
N LEU A 537 26.86 3.61 -4.31
CA LEU A 537 25.45 3.91 -4.58
C LEU A 537 24.55 3.72 -3.35
N SER A 538 24.84 2.69 -2.55
CA SER A 538 24.10 2.44 -1.31
C SER A 538 24.31 3.54 -0.25
N LYS A 539 25.45 4.25 -0.26
CA LYS A 539 25.74 5.32 0.72
C LYS A 539 24.97 6.59 0.42
N ILE A 540 24.86 6.93 -0.87
CA ILE A 540 24.22 8.14 -1.37
C ILE A 540 22.71 7.97 -1.65
N ALA A 541 22.11 6.86 -1.22
CA ALA A 541 20.69 6.61 -1.41
C ALA A 541 19.85 7.68 -0.69
N LEU A 542 18.79 8.19 -1.33
CA LEU A 542 17.92 9.24 -0.78
C LEU A 542 17.20 8.83 0.52
N ARG A 543 17.16 7.54 0.83
CA ARG A 543 16.69 7.03 2.13
C ARG A 543 17.69 7.23 3.28
N LYS A 544 18.95 7.55 2.98
CA LYS A 544 20.04 7.78 3.97
C LYS A 544 20.52 9.22 3.98
N GLN A 545 20.49 9.89 2.84
CA GLN A 545 20.90 11.29 2.68
C GLN A 545 19.74 12.09 2.09
N THR A 546 19.59 13.33 2.53
CA THR A 546 18.61 14.25 1.97
C THR A 546 18.93 14.61 0.51
N PRO A 547 17.95 15.10 -0.26
CA PRO A 547 18.22 15.74 -1.55
C PRO A 547 19.25 16.87 -1.40
N ASN A 548 20.03 17.12 -2.45
CA ASN A 548 20.93 18.27 -2.49
C ASN A 548 20.15 19.55 -2.85
N ASP A 549 20.84 20.70 -2.89
CA ASP A 549 20.20 22.00 -3.15
C ASP A 549 19.51 22.04 -4.53
N GLU A 550 20.19 21.57 -5.59
CA GLU A 550 19.62 21.51 -6.95
C GLU A 550 18.37 20.62 -7.05
N GLU A 551 18.35 19.50 -6.32
CA GLU A 551 17.22 18.59 -6.27
C GLU A 551 16.07 19.15 -5.43
N SER A 552 16.39 19.91 -4.38
CA SER A 552 15.40 20.61 -3.57
C SER A 552 14.73 21.73 -4.37
N ASP A 553 15.52 22.48 -5.14
CA ASP A 553 15.02 23.49 -6.09
C ASP A 553 14.12 22.85 -7.16
N LEU A 554 14.50 21.67 -7.66
CA LEU A 554 13.66 20.92 -8.60
C LEU A 554 12.33 20.50 -7.96
N ILE A 555 12.34 19.98 -6.72
CA ILE A 555 11.12 19.61 -5.99
C ILE A 555 10.21 20.84 -5.91
N HIS A 556 10.76 21.99 -5.51
CA HIS A 556 10.00 23.22 -5.39
C HIS A 556 9.42 23.67 -6.74
N ALA A 557 10.21 23.64 -7.81
CA ALA A 557 9.77 24.01 -9.16
C ALA A 557 8.63 23.10 -9.67
N LEU A 558 8.74 21.79 -9.46
CA LEU A 558 7.70 20.82 -9.82
C LEU A 558 6.42 21.02 -8.99
N TRP A 559 6.56 21.30 -7.69
CA TRP A 559 5.43 21.60 -6.82
C TRP A 559 4.70 22.89 -7.23
N LEU A 560 5.43 23.96 -7.56
CA LEU A 560 4.87 25.20 -8.08
C LEU A 560 4.05 24.95 -9.35
N LYS A 561 4.63 24.22 -10.31
CA LYS A 561 3.97 23.84 -11.57
C LYS A 561 2.68 23.04 -11.33
N GLN A 562 2.67 22.15 -10.34
CA GLN A 562 1.46 21.41 -9.97
C GLN A 562 0.40 22.27 -9.29
N SER A 563 0.83 23.21 -8.43
CA SER A 563 -0.06 24.16 -7.76
C SER A 563 -0.82 25.01 -8.77
N GLU A 564 -0.14 25.44 -9.84
CA GLU A 564 -0.78 26.16 -10.96
C GLU A 564 -1.88 25.34 -11.64
N TYR A 565 -1.70 24.03 -11.85
CA TYR A 565 -2.72 23.16 -12.44
C TYR A 565 -3.96 22.97 -11.57
N SER A 566 -3.81 23.10 -10.25
CA SER A 566 -4.90 22.91 -9.29
C SER A 566 -5.68 24.20 -9.01
N ASN A 567 -5.13 25.35 -9.41
CA ASN A 567 -5.74 26.65 -9.18
C ASN A 567 -6.80 26.95 -10.25
N ALA A 568 -8.07 27.00 -9.85
CA ALA A 568 -9.20 27.32 -10.73
C ALA A 568 -9.11 28.69 -11.43
N THR A 569 -8.24 29.59 -10.94
CA THR A 569 -8.01 30.93 -11.49
C THR A 569 -6.82 31.00 -12.45
N SER A 570 -6.00 29.94 -12.54
CA SER A 570 -4.85 29.89 -13.44
C SER A 570 -5.29 29.57 -14.87
N ALA A 571 -4.70 30.24 -15.86
CA ALA A 571 -4.90 29.92 -17.27
C ALA A 571 -4.18 28.63 -17.71
N MET A 572 -3.23 28.14 -16.89
CA MET A 572 -2.41 26.98 -17.25
C MET A 572 -3.10 25.68 -16.84
N GLN A 573 -3.56 24.91 -17.83
CA GLN A 573 -4.11 23.57 -17.62
C GLN A 573 -3.02 22.51 -17.72
N LYS A 574 -3.18 21.42 -16.95
CA LYS A 574 -2.29 20.26 -17.04
C LYS A 574 -2.36 19.69 -18.48
N PRO A 575 -1.22 19.52 -19.17
CA PRO A 575 -1.19 18.87 -20.48
C PRO A 575 -1.84 17.47 -20.45
N ALA A 576 -2.42 17.07 -21.57
CA ALA A 576 -3.04 15.75 -21.71
C ALA A 576 -2.03 14.60 -21.58
N ASN A 577 -0.79 14.83 -22.04
CA ASN A 577 0.33 13.89 -21.97
C ASN A 577 1.08 13.86 -20.62
N ALA A 578 0.67 14.70 -19.65
CA ALA A 578 1.26 14.70 -18.32
C ALA A 578 0.39 13.91 -17.34
N HIS A 579 0.93 12.84 -16.76
CA HIS A 579 0.23 11.94 -15.84
C HIS A 579 0.78 12.08 -14.43
N TYR A 580 -0.09 12.10 -13.43
CA TYR A 580 0.39 12.01 -12.04
C TYR A 580 0.89 10.60 -11.75
N MET A 581 1.93 10.46 -10.93
CA MET A 581 2.50 9.15 -10.60
C MET A 581 1.46 8.19 -10.03
N ALA A 582 0.62 8.67 -9.10
CA ALA A 582 -0.49 7.91 -8.53
C ALA A 582 -1.44 7.30 -9.58
N SER A 583 -1.62 7.96 -10.74
CA SER A 583 -2.49 7.45 -11.84
C SER A 583 -1.87 6.29 -12.63
N SER A 584 -0.55 6.11 -12.53
CA SER A 584 0.17 5.00 -13.19
C SER A 584 0.27 3.74 -12.32
N LEU A 585 -0.24 3.78 -11.09
CA LEU A 585 -0.07 2.71 -10.12
C LEU A 585 -0.85 1.45 -10.51
N ILE A 586 -0.15 0.32 -10.63
CA ILE A 586 -0.74 -1.00 -10.86
C ILE A 586 -0.22 -1.97 -9.79
N GLN A 587 -1.12 -2.81 -9.27
CA GLN A 587 -0.79 -3.79 -8.24
C GLN A 587 -1.11 -5.21 -8.71
N SER A 588 -0.31 -6.16 -8.22
CA SER A 588 -0.55 -7.59 -8.40
C SER A 588 -0.22 -8.33 -7.11
N VAL A 589 -1.05 -9.32 -6.78
CA VAL A 589 -0.95 -10.11 -5.56
C VAL A 589 -1.10 -11.58 -5.92
N GLN A 590 -0.21 -12.42 -5.40
CA GLN A 590 -0.25 -13.86 -5.65
C GLN A 590 0.27 -14.65 -4.46
N ILE A 591 -0.32 -15.83 -4.23
CA ILE A 591 0.21 -16.80 -3.28
C ILE A 591 1.38 -17.57 -3.91
N MET A 592 2.45 -17.75 -3.15
CA MET A 592 3.68 -18.37 -3.60
C MET A 592 3.57 -19.88 -3.60
N GLN A 593 3.63 -20.50 -4.78
CA GLN A 593 3.38 -21.92 -4.95
C GLN A 593 4.67 -22.77 -5.07
N PRO A 594 4.64 -24.06 -4.70
CA PRO A 594 5.80 -24.94 -4.75
C PRO A 594 6.46 -25.11 -6.13
N GLN A 595 5.74 -24.87 -7.23
CA GLN A 595 6.34 -24.96 -8.57
C GLN A 595 7.45 -23.92 -8.80
N TYR A 596 7.44 -22.81 -8.06
CA TYR A 596 8.44 -21.74 -8.18
C TYR A 596 9.49 -21.79 -7.07
N ARG A 597 9.70 -22.96 -6.45
CA ARG A 597 10.68 -23.12 -5.38
C ARG A 597 12.12 -23.20 -5.91
N ASN A 598 13.06 -22.78 -5.07
CA ASN A 598 14.49 -22.97 -5.28
C ASN A 598 14.93 -24.38 -4.81
N ARG A 599 16.24 -24.62 -4.88
CA ARG A 599 16.89 -25.89 -4.47
C ARG A 599 16.70 -26.28 -3.00
N HIS A 600 16.35 -25.32 -2.15
CA HIS A 600 16.08 -25.53 -0.72
C HIS A 600 14.60 -25.82 -0.43
N ASN A 601 13.79 -26.05 -1.47
CA ASN A 601 12.39 -26.50 -1.46
C ASN A 601 11.34 -25.55 -0.88
N PHE A 602 11.66 -24.70 0.08
CA PHE A 602 10.68 -23.89 0.81
C PHE A 602 10.79 -22.39 0.57
N MET A 603 11.67 -21.97 -0.34
CA MET A 603 11.83 -20.58 -0.74
C MET A 603 11.63 -20.45 -2.24
N ILE A 604 11.02 -19.36 -2.68
CA ILE A 604 10.87 -19.01 -4.09
C ILE A 604 12.21 -18.52 -4.63
N PHE A 605 12.55 -18.92 -5.86
CA PHE A 605 13.81 -18.51 -6.48
C PHE A 605 13.71 -17.08 -7.06
N GLY A 606 14.86 -16.39 -7.13
CA GLY A 606 14.94 -14.97 -7.52
C GLY A 606 14.44 -14.70 -8.93
N GLY A 607 14.69 -15.61 -9.87
CA GLY A 607 14.24 -15.52 -11.25
C GLY A 607 12.73 -15.42 -11.42
N PHE A 608 11.95 -16.08 -10.55
CA PHE A 608 10.49 -15.95 -10.58
C PHE A 608 10.04 -14.55 -10.18
N LEU A 609 10.70 -13.95 -9.18
CA LEU A 609 10.45 -12.56 -8.81
C LEU A 609 10.78 -11.65 -9.99
N LEU A 610 11.95 -11.81 -10.63
CA LEU A 610 12.36 -11.01 -11.79
C LEU A 610 11.37 -11.09 -12.95
N LYS A 611 10.89 -12.29 -13.26
CA LYS A 611 9.85 -12.49 -14.27
C LYS A 611 8.58 -11.72 -13.90
N SER A 612 8.09 -11.93 -12.68
CA SER A 612 6.83 -11.35 -12.20
C SER A 612 6.88 -9.82 -12.15
N THR A 613 7.99 -9.26 -11.67
CA THR A 613 8.19 -7.80 -11.61
C THR A 613 8.39 -7.19 -12.99
N PHE A 614 9.09 -7.87 -13.91
CA PHE A 614 9.22 -7.42 -15.29
C PHE A 614 7.87 -7.40 -16.02
N GLU A 615 7.08 -8.48 -15.89
CA GLU A 615 5.75 -8.57 -16.51
C GLU A 615 4.82 -7.48 -15.98
N LEU A 616 4.83 -7.22 -14.67
CA LEU A 616 4.06 -6.13 -14.07
C LEU A 616 4.54 -4.75 -14.55
N ALA A 617 5.85 -4.53 -14.66
CA ALA A 617 6.42 -3.28 -15.15
C ALA A 617 6.06 -3.04 -16.63
N PHE A 618 6.12 -4.09 -17.45
CA PHE A 618 5.70 -4.03 -18.85
C PHE A 618 4.21 -3.67 -18.97
N THR A 619 3.34 -4.28 -18.15
CA THR A 619 1.92 -3.94 -18.10
C THR A 619 1.69 -2.50 -17.66
N CYS A 620 2.40 -2.02 -16.63
CA CYS A 620 2.34 -0.63 -16.17
C CYS A 620 2.68 0.35 -17.28
N THR A 621 3.80 0.15 -17.98
CA THR A 621 4.19 1.01 -19.11
C THR A 621 3.19 0.94 -20.25
N SER A 622 2.71 -0.26 -20.60
CA SER A 622 1.75 -0.46 -21.71
C SER A 622 0.41 0.21 -21.42
N ALA A 623 -0.07 0.13 -20.17
CA ALA A 623 -1.31 0.76 -19.75
C ALA A 623 -1.21 2.29 -19.75
N LEU A 624 -0.02 2.82 -19.43
CA LEU A 624 0.24 4.26 -19.39
C LEU A 624 0.42 4.87 -20.79
N SER A 625 1.16 4.19 -21.69
CA SER A 625 1.47 4.71 -23.03
C SER A 625 0.46 4.32 -24.10
N HIS A 626 -0.41 3.34 -23.83
CA HIS A 626 -1.27 2.69 -24.82
C HIS A 626 -0.51 2.16 -26.04
N ALA A 627 0.77 1.87 -25.88
CA ALA A 627 1.65 1.36 -26.91
C ALA A 627 2.50 0.21 -26.37
N ARG A 628 3.11 -0.56 -27.27
CA ARG A 628 4.01 -1.65 -26.89
C ARG A 628 5.36 -1.09 -26.39
N PRO A 629 5.74 -1.31 -25.12
CA PRO A 629 7.02 -0.85 -24.61
C PRO A 629 8.19 -1.68 -25.15
N ARG A 630 9.29 -1.01 -25.50
CA ARG A 630 10.58 -1.63 -25.82
C ARG A 630 11.46 -1.62 -24.57
N PHE A 631 11.82 -2.79 -24.07
CA PHE A 631 12.73 -2.88 -22.91
C PHE A 631 14.14 -2.39 -23.27
N LEU A 632 14.74 -1.56 -22.43
CA LEU A 632 16.11 -1.07 -22.58
C LEU A 632 17.05 -1.68 -21.54
N ALA A 633 16.69 -1.56 -20.26
CA ALA A 633 17.55 -2.00 -19.17
C ALA A 633 16.80 -2.25 -17.85
N LEU A 634 17.38 -3.10 -17.01
CA LEU A 634 17.09 -3.22 -15.59
C LEU A 634 18.27 -2.66 -14.81
N ASP A 635 17.99 -1.71 -13.92
CA ASP A 635 18.98 -1.13 -13.02
C ASP A 635 19.31 -2.05 -11.84
N PRO A 636 20.44 -1.82 -11.13
CA PRO A 636 20.82 -2.61 -9.97
C PRO A 636 19.69 -2.75 -8.95
N SER A 637 19.34 -4.00 -8.66
CA SER A 637 18.18 -4.38 -7.85
C SER A 637 18.57 -5.47 -6.85
N THR A 638 18.20 -5.31 -5.58
CA THR A 638 18.58 -6.23 -4.51
C THR A 638 17.39 -7.08 -4.03
N PHE A 639 17.68 -8.34 -3.71
CA PHE A 639 16.74 -9.24 -3.03
C PHE A 639 16.97 -9.13 -1.52
N ALA A 640 16.14 -8.35 -0.85
CA ALA A 640 16.31 -7.97 0.56
C ALA A 640 15.97 -9.11 1.53
N ASN A 641 14.90 -9.87 1.25
CA ASN A 641 14.44 -10.96 2.10
C ASN A 641 13.99 -12.15 1.25
N PRO A 642 14.18 -13.40 1.75
CA PRO A 642 13.70 -14.59 1.06
C PRO A 642 12.17 -14.62 1.05
N VAL A 643 11.61 -15.26 0.02
CA VAL A 643 10.16 -15.40 -0.18
C VAL A 643 9.75 -16.85 0.12
N PRO A 644 9.08 -17.14 1.25
CA PRO A 644 8.67 -18.50 1.57
C PRO A 644 7.56 -19.01 0.65
N VAL A 645 7.58 -20.30 0.33
CA VAL A 645 6.45 -20.98 -0.29
C VAL A 645 5.25 -20.92 0.68
N GLY A 646 4.07 -20.59 0.15
CA GLY A 646 2.82 -20.38 0.91
C GLY A 646 2.59 -18.94 1.37
N SER A 647 3.58 -18.06 1.27
CA SER A 647 3.40 -16.63 1.58
C SER A 647 2.66 -15.89 0.47
N VAL A 648 2.05 -14.74 0.80
CA VAL A 648 1.41 -13.86 -0.18
C VAL A 648 2.41 -12.81 -0.63
N LEU A 649 2.77 -12.81 -1.92
CA LEU A 649 3.63 -11.80 -2.54
C LEU A 649 2.77 -10.65 -3.09
N TYR A 650 3.07 -9.44 -2.66
CA TYR A 650 2.48 -8.19 -3.12
C TYR A 650 3.51 -7.45 -3.98
N MET A 651 3.09 -6.97 -5.13
CA MET A 651 3.91 -6.21 -6.06
C MET A 651 3.16 -4.94 -6.46
N THR A 652 3.83 -3.80 -6.39
CA THR A 652 3.29 -2.49 -6.79
C THR A 652 4.22 -1.89 -7.82
N ALA A 653 3.72 -1.60 -9.02
CA ALA A 653 4.43 -0.90 -10.07
C ALA A 653 3.92 0.54 -10.21
N VAL A 654 4.85 1.47 -10.42
CA VAL A 654 4.56 2.90 -10.65
C VAL A 654 5.56 3.46 -11.66
N ALA A 655 5.10 4.33 -12.57
CA ALA A 655 6.01 5.10 -13.40
C ALA A 655 6.72 6.14 -12.54
N ALA A 656 8.03 6.00 -12.37
CA ALA A 656 8.83 6.82 -11.46
C ALA A 656 9.38 8.08 -12.14
N TYR A 657 9.76 7.98 -13.41
CA TYR A 657 10.41 9.07 -14.14
C TYR A 657 10.26 8.88 -15.66
N THR A 658 10.22 10.00 -16.39
CA THR A 658 10.18 10.05 -17.85
C THR A 658 11.22 11.00 -18.39
N GLU A 659 11.90 10.63 -19.48
CA GLU A 659 12.81 11.50 -20.22
C GLU A 659 12.64 11.32 -21.74
N PRO A 660 13.02 12.32 -22.57
CA PRO A 660 13.00 12.17 -24.01
C PRO A 660 13.83 10.97 -24.49
N GLY A 661 13.26 10.19 -25.40
CA GLY A 661 13.92 9.07 -26.07
C GLY A 661 14.56 9.49 -27.40
N VAL A 662 14.79 8.49 -28.27
CA VAL A 662 15.30 8.73 -29.62
C VAL A 662 14.14 9.08 -30.56
N GLY A 663 14.21 10.23 -31.23
CA GLY A 663 13.12 10.72 -32.08
C GLY A 663 11.88 11.11 -31.29
N ASP A 664 10.69 10.82 -31.81
CA ASP A 664 9.40 11.05 -31.13
C ASP A 664 9.04 9.87 -30.20
N SER A 665 9.88 9.66 -29.19
CA SER A 665 9.69 8.62 -28.18
C SER A 665 10.02 9.12 -26.78
N THR A 666 9.50 8.44 -25.78
CA THR A 666 9.75 8.71 -24.37
C THR A 666 10.36 7.48 -23.71
N ARG A 667 11.41 7.67 -22.92
CA ARG A 667 11.91 6.66 -21.99
C ARG A 667 11.16 6.77 -20.67
N VAL A 668 10.61 5.66 -20.21
CA VAL A 668 9.82 5.56 -18.99
C VAL A 668 10.53 4.60 -18.04
N GLN A 669 10.84 5.08 -16.85
CA GLN A 669 11.35 4.24 -15.76
C GLN A 669 10.18 3.80 -14.87
N ILE A 670 10.00 2.50 -14.72
CA ILE A 670 9.02 1.90 -13.83
C ILE A 670 9.74 1.35 -12.60
N ARG A 671 9.28 1.76 -11.43
CA ARG A 671 9.67 1.20 -10.14
C ARG A 671 8.66 0.13 -9.75
N VAL A 672 9.15 -1.06 -9.37
CA VAL A 672 8.35 -2.16 -8.82
C VAL A 672 8.84 -2.49 -7.42
N ASP A 673 8.01 -2.22 -6.41
CA ASP A 673 8.26 -2.61 -5.02
C ASP A 673 7.56 -3.93 -4.71
N THR A 674 8.26 -4.80 -3.99
CA THR A 674 7.75 -6.12 -3.62
C THR A 674 7.85 -6.36 -2.11
N HIS A 675 6.82 -6.97 -1.53
CA HIS A 675 6.81 -7.41 -0.14
C HIS A 675 6.01 -8.69 0.03
N VAL A 676 6.32 -9.47 1.06
CA VAL A 676 5.60 -10.70 1.39
C VAL A 676 4.90 -10.58 2.72
N ARG A 677 3.75 -11.26 2.81
CA ARG A 677 3.00 -11.43 4.06
C ARG A 677 2.84 -12.91 4.38
N SER A 678 3.18 -13.29 5.61
CA SER A 678 2.86 -14.65 6.11
C SER A 678 1.35 -14.79 6.30
N VAL A 679 0.77 -15.88 5.81
CA VAL A 679 -0.66 -16.18 5.96
C VAL A 679 -1.02 -16.43 7.43
N GLU A 680 -0.13 -17.09 8.18
CA GLU A 680 -0.40 -17.54 9.56
C GLU A 680 -0.16 -16.44 10.60
N HIS A 681 0.85 -15.59 10.39
CA HIS A 681 1.33 -14.65 11.42
C HIS A 681 1.17 -13.18 11.03
N GLY A 682 0.67 -12.88 9.83
CA GLY A 682 0.40 -11.52 9.36
C GLY A 682 1.62 -10.62 9.18
N GLU A 683 2.84 -11.09 9.48
CA GLU A 683 4.10 -10.35 9.37
C GLU A 683 4.39 -9.95 7.92
N VAL A 684 4.77 -8.68 7.72
CA VAL A 684 5.11 -8.10 6.42
C VAL A 684 6.61 -7.87 6.33
N ARG A 685 7.24 -8.38 5.26
CA ARG A 685 8.68 -8.18 4.99
C ARG A 685 8.90 -7.69 3.56
N PRO A 686 9.67 -6.60 3.33
CA PRO A 686 10.01 -6.16 1.98
C PRO A 686 10.95 -7.17 1.32
N THR A 687 10.71 -7.53 0.07
CA THR A 687 11.49 -8.57 -0.64
C THR A 687 12.46 -7.99 -1.64
N GLY A 688 12.15 -6.85 -2.24
CA GLY A 688 13.02 -6.21 -3.22
C GLY A 688 12.37 -5.00 -3.91
N GLN A 689 13.20 -4.20 -4.54
CA GLN A 689 12.81 -3.07 -5.39
C GLN A 689 13.52 -3.24 -6.74
N PHE A 690 12.77 -3.14 -7.83
CA PHE A 690 13.25 -3.33 -9.19
C PHE A 690 12.93 -2.09 -10.02
N ASN A 691 13.88 -1.60 -10.82
CA ASN A 691 13.66 -0.41 -11.66
C ASN A 691 13.94 -0.74 -13.13
N TYR A 692 12.89 -0.76 -13.94
CA TYR A 692 12.93 -1.13 -15.35
C TYR A 692 12.82 0.11 -16.22
N THR A 693 13.66 0.22 -17.23
CA THR A 693 13.58 1.29 -18.24
C THR A 693 13.02 0.73 -19.55
N PHE A 694 11.97 1.38 -20.04
CA PHE A 694 11.33 1.10 -21.32
C PHE A 694 11.35 2.33 -22.21
N GLU A 695 11.21 2.13 -23.51
CA GLU A 695 10.96 3.18 -24.50
C GLU A 695 9.60 2.96 -25.15
N VAL A 696 8.84 4.04 -25.30
CA VAL A 696 7.50 4.06 -25.90
C VAL A 696 7.39 5.19 -26.92
N PRO A 697 6.60 5.03 -27.99
CA PRO A 697 6.35 6.11 -28.94
C PRO A 697 5.55 7.25 -28.30
N GLY A 698 5.76 8.47 -28.81
CA GLY A 698 5.08 9.68 -28.40
C GLY A 698 5.66 10.33 -27.14
N GLU A 699 5.19 11.54 -26.87
CA GLU A 699 5.56 12.32 -25.69
C GLU A 699 4.70 11.93 -24.48
N LEU A 700 5.37 11.49 -23.41
CA LEU A 700 4.73 11.16 -22.13
C LEU A 700 5.51 11.85 -21.01
N SER A 701 4.80 12.45 -20.05
CA SER A 701 5.40 13.05 -18.88
C SER A 701 4.76 12.53 -17.60
N VAL A 702 5.57 12.27 -16.57
CA VAL A 702 5.09 11.84 -15.26
C VAL A 702 5.44 12.87 -14.18
N LEU A 703 4.47 13.18 -13.33
CA LEU A 703 4.57 14.21 -12.29
C LEU A 703 4.36 13.65 -10.86
N PRO A 704 5.26 13.94 -9.91
CA PRO A 704 5.02 13.71 -8.48
C PRO A 704 3.98 14.64 -7.88
N GLN A 705 3.31 14.17 -6.84
CA GLN A 705 2.34 14.91 -6.02
C GLN A 705 2.70 14.90 -4.53
N THR A 706 3.21 13.78 -4.01
CA THR A 706 3.59 13.63 -2.60
C THR A 706 5.09 13.70 -2.41
N TYR A 707 5.56 14.00 -1.19
CA TYR A 707 7.00 14.00 -0.90
C TYR A 707 7.65 12.63 -1.19
N ASP A 708 6.98 11.53 -0.87
CA ASP A 708 7.46 10.18 -1.20
C ASP A 708 7.62 9.98 -2.71
N GLU A 709 6.65 10.48 -3.49
CA GLU A 709 6.72 10.49 -4.94
C GLU A 709 7.88 11.36 -5.45
N PHE A 710 8.11 12.55 -4.88
CA PHE A 710 9.27 13.37 -5.21
C PHE A 710 10.59 12.62 -4.99
N VAL A 711 10.72 11.88 -3.88
CA VAL A 711 11.90 11.06 -3.60
C VAL A 711 12.04 9.94 -4.63
N ILE A 712 10.95 9.27 -5.02
CA ILE A 712 10.96 8.24 -6.08
C ILE A 712 11.41 8.83 -7.42
N TYR A 713 10.89 10.01 -7.77
CA TYR A 713 11.21 10.73 -9.00
C TYR A 713 12.69 11.11 -9.06
N LEU A 714 13.21 11.70 -7.98
CA LEU A 714 14.63 12.08 -7.89
C LEU A 714 15.55 10.87 -7.95
N ASP A 715 15.20 9.78 -7.25
CA ASP A 715 15.98 8.54 -7.26
C ASP A 715 16.07 7.94 -8.67
N ALA A 716 14.96 7.96 -9.42
CA ALA A 716 14.90 7.53 -10.82
C ALA A 716 15.67 8.48 -11.76
N ARG A 717 15.54 9.80 -11.56
CA ARG A 717 16.31 10.80 -12.31
C ARG A 717 17.83 10.64 -12.09
N ARG A 718 18.28 10.40 -10.85
CA ARG A 718 19.70 10.10 -10.53
C ARG A 718 20.21 8.88 -11.30
N ARG A 719 19.39 7.84 -11.46
CA ARG A 719 19.75 6.67 -12.28
C ARG A 719 19.88 7.04 -13.75
N ALA A 720 18.91 7.77 -14.28
CA ALA A 720 18.90 8.21 -15.69
C ALA A 720 20.18 8.97 -16.05
N MET A 721 20.54 9.98 -15.24
CA MET A 721 21.72 10.81 -15.48
C MET A 721 23.03 10.02 -15.45
N ARG A 722 23.15 8.99 -14.60
CA ARG A 722 24.36 8.16 -14.54
C ARG A 722 24.53 7.32 -15.81
N VAL A 723 23.43 6.84 -16.38
CA VAL A 723 23.46 6.11 -17.65
C VAL A 723 23.91 7.04 -18.77
N ALA A 724 23.40 8.28 -18.81
CA ALA A 724 23.83 9.29 -19.77
C ALA A 724 25.32 9.67 -19.61
N GLY A 725 25.80 9.86 -18.38
CA GLY A 725 27.21 10.18 -18.10
C GLY A 725 28.19 9.07 -18.50
N ARG A 726 27.81 7.79 -18.33
CA ARG A 726 28.62 6.64 -18.77
C ARG A 726 28.66 6.51 -20.31
N ALA A 727 27.57 6.82 -20.99
CA ALA A 727 27.51 6.79 -22.45
C ALA A 727 28.39 7.89 -23.09
N GLY A 728 28.48 9.07 -22.46
CA GLY A 728 29.39 10.14 -22.90
C GLY A 728 30.87 9.74 -22.81
N SER A 729 31.28 9.08 -21.72
CA SER A 729 32.68 8.67 -21.53
C SER A 729 33.17 7.57 -22.49
N SER A 730 32.26 6.79 -23.11
CA SER A 730 32.64 5.76 -24.09
C SER A 730 32.79 6.29 -25.52
N VAL A 731 32.28 7.49 -25.82
CA VAL A 731 32.39 8.11 -27.15
C VAL A 731 33.68 8.94 -27.27
N ASP A 732 34.16 9.51 -26.16
CA ASP A 732 35.39 10.32 -26.16
C ASP A 732 36.68 9.48 -26.26
N SER A 733 36.64 8.17 -26.00
CA SER A 733 37.82 7.29 -26.15
C SER A 733 38.01 6.71 -27.56
N ALA A 734 37.11 7.00 -28.52
CA ALA A 734 37.17 6.47 -29.89
C ALA A 734 37.34 7.57 -30.96
N GLY A 735 37.56 8.83 -30.57
CA GLY A 735 37.57 9.99 -31.49
C GLY A 735 38.80 10.89 -31.44
N GLN A 736 39.87 10.52 -30.74
CA GLN A 736 41.13 11.28 -30.70
C GLN A 736 42.31 10.40 -31.12
N ASP A 737 42.33 9.96 -32.38
CA ASP A 737 43.58 9.66 -33.09
C ASP A 737 43.30 9.72 -34.60
N GLY A 738 43.79 10.78 -35.23
CA GLY A 738 43.78 10.95 -36.69
C GLY A 738 42.98 12.15 -37.19
N ILE A 739 43.58 13.34 -37.10
CA ILE A 739 43.75 14.31 -38.20
C ILE A 739 44.79 15.33 -37.70
N LEU A 740 46.05 15.02 -37.95
CA LEU A 740 47.15 15.97 -38.15
C LEU A 740 48.02 15.33 -39.24
N GLY A 741 47.93 15.86 -40.46
CA GLY A 741 48.60 15.35 -41.66
C GLY A 741 47.86 15.76 -42.92
#